data_AF-A0A9E2E307-F1
#
_entry.id   AF-A0A9E2E307-F1
#
_cell.length_a   1.000
_cell.length_b   1.000
_cell.length_c   1.000
_cell.angle_alpha   90.00
_cell.angle_beta   90.00
_cell.angle_gamma   90.00
#
_symmetry.space_group_name_H-M   'P 1'
#
loop_
_entity.id
_entity.type
_entity.pdbx_description
1 polymer ?
#
loop_
_entity_poly.entity_id
_entity_poly.type
_entity_poly.pdbx_seq_one_letter_code
_entity_poly.pdbx_strand_id
1 'polypeptide(L)'
;MGYAADGFIHPGLLHSRKDIARMKETVAKKRGPIYEGFKVLEQSPNAKADYKMRGPVEEWGRAPNINTGIAQSDAKAAYQNSLIWATTGKQAHADKAIEIVNAWARTLKKVSGIDGVLAAGLQGFKFANAAEILRYTNSGWTEIEAKRCEKSFMDAWHPTIEHYAYFANGNWGAAALQTNMAIAVFCNDRELFENTVRYAVNGVGNGSIPHMIVYPTGQCQETTRAQHYAQLGLGLLGGAAEVAWNQGVDLYGWGDNRILKGFEYTAKYGLGEEVPYQHYLDRTGKYGFRGRHNNYNKISTVSRGNFWPIFERSYHHYVNRRGAPAPYSAKVAEMKRPENHSHDHVGLGTLVHWRPQLNQGKANQAPGTPAGLVARTTDQGVNLTWVKSVDPVSCTDAENYSIHRASKSGGPYQAIAEKVSKPAFHDTDLQRGNLYFYVVKAANKTGVSAASAELPASVALPGPWLSMDIGNVGASGFTEFNGNNFTLEGEGNDINGPSDKFHFAFAPFTGEGTITARVIRPMSSQWTKSGVMMRESLDADSRHASVLLLPHWSGALVTRTGTGGETNTHGKRRLSEKHIIKKNRLSTPYWVRLIRFRNRFTGYMSPDGFHWQELGSIEIPMKRKFYIGLPACSQLEKVTTTVTYDNVSIPTWRMSDGDRIITARPEPRWHKSAWLERHNSINKRVKKGNVDLLMIGDSITHWWDKAGKKVWGQYYANRDAVNLAISGDRTEHVLW
;
A
#
# COMPACT_ATOMS: atom_id res chain seq x y z
N MET A 1 6.06 -22.84 -25.09
CA MET A 1 5.25 -21.77 -24.48
C MET A 1 5.95 -20.47 -24.82
N GLY A 2 5.38 -19.68 -25.73
CA GLY A 2 5.94 -18.37 -26.07
C GLY A 2 5.63 -17.42 -24.92
N TYR A 3 6.65 -16.72 -24.42
CA TYR A 3 6.46 -15.60 -23.51
C TYR A 3 5.53 -14.59 -24.20
N ALA A 4 4.42 -14.24 -23.55
CA ALA A 4 3.65 -13.07 -23.99
C ALA A 4 4.55 -11.84 -23.84
N ALA A 5 4.45 -10.89 -24.77
CA ALA A 5 5.27 -9.69 -24.84
C ALA A 5 5.27 -8.84 -23.56
N ASP A 6 4.34 -9.09 -22.62
CA ASP A 6 4.11 -8.32 -21.39
C ASP A 6 4.53 -9.03 -20.07
N GLY A 7 5.21 -10.19 -20.14
CA GLY A 7 5.95 -10.75 -18.99
C GLY A 7 5.15 -11.50 -17.91
N PHE A 8 3.83 -11.70 -18.04
CA PHE A 8 3.04 -12.57 -17.16
C PHE A 8 2.77 -13.97 -17.76
N ILE A 9 2.62 -14.96 -16.88
CA ILE A 9 2.28 -16.35 -17.24
C ILE A 9 0.78 -16.55 -17.11
N HIS A 10 0.13 -17.01 -18.19
CA HIS A 10 -1.32 -17.23 -18.25
C HIS A 10 -1.74 -18.63 -18.77
N PRO A 11 -2.78 -19.25 -18.17
CA PRO A 11 -3.37 -18.87 -16.89
C PRO A 11 -2.34 -19.02 -15.77
N GLY A 12 -2.32 -18.08 -14.82
CA GLY A 12 -1.31 -18.04 -13.76
C GLY A 12 -1.78 -17.39 -12.46
N LEU A 13 -3.09 -17.41 -12.21
CA LEU A 13 -3.66 -17.15 -10.88
C LEU A 13 -3.51 -18.39 -9.99
N LEU A 14 -4.62 -18.99 -9.51
CA LEU A 14 -4.52 -20.24 -8.72
C LEU A 14 -4.17 -21.47 -9.57
N HIS A 15 -4.45 -21.42 -10.88
CA HIS A 15 -4.39 -22.60 -11.74
C HIS A 15 -3.50 -22.34 -12.95
N SER A 16 -2.38 -23.07 -13.04
CA SER A 16 -1.57 -23.11 -14.25
C SER A 16 -2.18 -24.06 -15.31
N ARG A 17 -1.69 -24.00 -16.56
CA ARG A 17 -2.06 -24.99 -17.60
C ARG A 17 -1.80 -26.42 -17.14
N LYS A 18 -0.71 -26.66 -16.40
CA LYS A 18 -0.38 -27.98 -15.87
C LYS A 18 -1.34 -28.43 -14.77
N ASP A 19 -1.80 -27.51 -13.93
CA ASP A 19 -2.80 -27.83 -12.91
C ASP A 19 -4.14 -28.22 -13.57
N ILE A 20 -4.58 -27.45 -14.57
CA ILE A 20 -5.81 -27.75 -15.32
C ILE A 20 -5.71 -29.11 -16.03
N ALA A 21 -4.58 -29.40 -16.68
CA ALA A 21 -4.34 -30.69 -17.31
C ALA A 21 -4.40 -31.85 -16.30
N ARG A 22 -3.72 -31.70 -15.14
CA ARG A 22 -3.75 -32.69 -14.05
C ARG A 22 -5.17 -32.95 -13.56
N MET A 23 -5.96 -31.89 -13.36
CA MET A 23 -7.36 -32.03 -12.92
C MET A 23 -8.19 -32.77 -13.98
N LYS A 24 -8.14 -32.33 -15.24
CA LYS A 24 -8.90 -32.91 -16.35
C LYS A 24 -8.60 -34.39 -16.54
N GLU A 25 -7.32 -34.75 -16.57
CA GLU A 25 -6.89 -36.15 -16.73
C GLU A 25 -7.41 -37.04 -15.59
N THR A 26 -7.28 -36.58 -14.34
CA THR A 26 -7.66 -37.38 -13.18
C THR A 26 -9.17 -37.50 -13.02
N VAL A 27 -9.92 -36.43 -13.29
CA VAL A 27 -11.39 -36.45 -13.29
C VAL A 27 -11.93 -37.38 -14.37
N ALA A 28 -11.35 -37.37 -15.58
CA ALA A 28 -11.74 -38.29 -16.65
C ALA A 28 -11.54 -39.77 -16.27
N LYS A 29 -10.51 -40.08 -15.48
CA LYS A 29 -10.23 -41.43 -14.95
C LYS A 29 -11.15 -41.87 -13.81
N LYS A 30 -11.94 -40.96 -13.23
CA LYS A 30 -12.90 -41.22 -12.15
C LYS A 30 -12.33 -41.95 -10.93
N ARG A 31 -11.07 -41.66 -10.56
CA ARG A 31 -10.40 -42.31 -9.42
C ARG A 31 -9.41 -41.39 -8.72
N GLY A 32 -9.18 -41.66 -7.43
CA GLY A 32 -8.19 -40.98 -6.61
C GLY A 32 -8.65 -39.62 -6.05
N PRO A 33 -7.81 -38.97 -5.22
CA PRO A 33 -8.23 -37.82 -4.42
C PRO A 33 -8.81 -36.65 -5.22
N ILE A 34 -8.21 -36.32 -6.38
CA ILE A 34 -8.72 -35.23 -7.24
C ILE A 34 -10.16 -35.50 -7.68
N TYR A 35 -10.50 -36.74 -8.04
CA TYR A 35 -11.88 -37.10 -8.42
C TYR A 35 -12.84 -37.02 -7.22
N GLU A 36 -12.39 -37.41 -6.04
CA GLU A 36 -13.18 -37.24 -4.80
C GLU A 36 -13.45 -35.76 -4.49
N GLY A 37 -12.45 -34.89 -4.68
CA GLY A 37 -12.64 -33.43 -4.61
C GLY A 37 -13.57 -32.88 -5.69
N PHE A 38 -13.54 -33.45 -6.90
CA PHE A 38 -14.47 -33.10 -7.98
C PHE A 38 -15.92 -33.42 -7.62
N LYS A 39 -16.19 -34.55 -6.96
CA LYS A 39 -17.56 -34.87 -6.49
C LYS A 39 -18.09 -33.83 -5.50
N VAL A 40 -17.23 -33.27 -4.64
CA VAL A 40 -17.61 -32.16 -3.74
C VAL A 40 -18.03 -30.93 -4.54
N LEU A 41 -17.28 -30.60 -5.60
CA LEU A 41 -17.63 -29.50 -6.51
C LEU A 41 -18.97 -29.78 -7.22
N GLU A 42 -19.18 -30.98 -7.77
CA GLU A 42 -20.42 -31.33 -8.48
C GLU A 42 -21.67 -31.26 -7.59
N GLN A 43 -21.54 -31.56 -6.30
CA GLN A 43 -22.66 -31.45 -5.35
C GLN A 43 -23.04 -30.01 -5.02
N SER A 44 -22.17 -29.03 -5.30
CA SER A 44 -22.43 -27.64 -4.94
C SER A 44 -23.61 -27.07 -5.74
N PRO A 45 -24.58 -26.40 -5.08
CA PRO A 45 -25.67 -25.73 -5.80
C PRO A 45 -25.18 -24.55 -6.65
N ASN A 46 -24.00 -24.01 -6.35
CA ASN A 46 -23.37 -22.95 -7.14
C ASN A 46 -22.63 -23.48 -8.38
N ALA A 47 -22.38 -24.80 -8.48
CA ALA A 47 -21.65 -25.41 -9.59
C ALA A 47 -22.58 -25.96 -10.69
N LYS A 48 -23.87 -25.61 -10.68
CA LYS A 48 -24.86 -26.08 -11.65
C LYS A 48 -24.94 -25.12 -12.84
N ALA A 49 -24.98 -25.67 -14.06
CA ALA A 49 -25.08 -24.88 -15.29
C ALA A 49 -26.40 -24.10 -15.38
N ASP A 50 -27.45 -24.53 -14.69
CA ASP A 50 -28.75 -23.87 -14.59
C ASP A 50 -28.85 -22.89 -13.40
N TYR A 51 -27.74 -22.63 -12.69
CA TYR A 51 -27.67 -21.67 -11.58
C TYR A 51 -28.33 -20.34 -11.98
N LYS A 52 -29.25 -19.88 -11.13
CA LYS A 52 -29.95 -18.61 -11.30
C LYS A 52 -29.13 -17.51 -10.64
N MET A 53 -28.57 -16.64 -11.46
CA MET A 53 -27.82 -15.47 -11.02
C MET A 53 -28.69 -14.59 -10.12
N ARG A 54 -28.10 -14.04 -9.05
CA ARG A 54 -28.81 -13.19 -8.09
C ARG A 54 -28.60 -11.70 -8.33
N GLY A 55 -27.48 -11.32 -8.94
CA GLY A 55 -27.15 -9.96 -9.35
C GLY A 55 -27.35 -9.76 -10.87
N PRO A 56 -26.59 -8.85 -11.50
CA PRO A 56 -25.59 -7.95 -10.90
C PRO A 56 -26.22 -6.74 -10.20
N VAL A 57 -25.42 -6.00 -9.41
CA VAL A 57 -25.83 -4.75 -8.75
C VAL A 57 -24.77 -3.67 -8.97
N GLU A 58 -25.17 -2.40 -9.00
CA GLU A 58 -24.22 -1.29 -9.19
C GLU A 58 -23.32 -1.05 -7.97
N GLU A 59 -23.81 -1.38 -6.79
CA GLU A 59 -23.09 -1.27 -5.52
C GLU A 59 -23.40 -2.48 -4.63
N TRP A 60 -22.36 -2.99 -3.99
CA TRP A 60 -22.49 -3.94 -2.89
C TRP A 60 -21.42 -3.67 -1.83
N GLY A 61 -21.64 -4.16 -0.62
CA GLY A 61 -20.78 -3.85 0.52
C GLY A 61 -21.13 -4.63 1.77
N ARG A 62 -20.17 -4.70 2.69
CA ARG A 62 -20.29 -5.42 3.96
C ARG A 62 -20.12 -4.44 5.12
N ALA A 63 -20.96 -4.59 6.15
CA ALA A 63 -21.07 -3.70 7.31
C ALA A 63 -21.19 -2.19 6.93
N PRO A 64 -22.40 -1.71 6.56
CA PRO A 64 -23.68 -2.42 6.55
C PRO A 64 -23.78 -3.43 5.41
N ASN A 65 -24.70 -4.38 5.52
CA ASN A 65 -24.99 -5.30 4.43
C ASN A 65 -25.67 -4.52 3.28
N ILE A 66 -24.98 -4.45 2.14
CA ILE A 66 -25.49 -3.92 0.88
C ILE A 66 -25.31 -5.06 -0.14
N ASN A 67 -26.37 -5.79 -0.46
CA ASN A 67 -26.34 -6.88 -1.46
C ASN A 67 -25.26 -7.97 -1.22
N THR A 68 -24.82 -8.20 0.04
CA THR A 68 -23.68 -9.09 0.33
C THR A 68 -23.92 -10.52 -0.14
N GLY A 69 -25.09 -11.09 0.18
CA GLY A 69 -25.43 -12.48 -0.18
C GLY A 69 -25.56 -12.71 -1.69
N ILE A 70 -25.88 -11.66 -2.44
CA ILE A 70 -25.97 -11.66 -3.91
C ILE A 70 -24.57 -11.83 -4.50
N ALA A 71 -23.65 -10.90 -4.18
CA ALA A 71 -22.27 -10.93 -4.67
C ALA A 71 -21.52 -12.20 -4.25
N GLN A 72 -21.70 -12.66 -3.02
CA GLN A 72 -21.06 -13.88 -2.52
C GLN A 72 -21.47 -15.13 -3.29
N SER A 73 -22.76 -15.27 -3.61
CA SER A 73 -23.29 -16.45 -4.31
C SER A 73 -22.84 -16.46 -5.77
N ASP A 74 -22.94 -15.31 -6.45
CA ASP A 74 -22.56 -15.20 -7.86
C ASP A 74 -21.04 -15.33 -8.07
N ALA A 75 -20.21 -14.75 -7.20
CA ALA A 75 -18.76 -14.91 -7.26
C ALA A 75 -18.34 -16.39 -7.11
N LYS A 76 -19.02 -17.12 -6.20
CA LYS A 76 -18.79 -18.55 -6.00
C LYS A 76 -19.27 -19.36 -7.21
N ALA A 77 -20.44 -19.03 -7.77
CA ALA A 77 -20.98 -19.70 -8.94
C ALA A 77 -20.14 -19.49 -10.20
N ALA A 78 -19.62 -18.28 -10.42
CA ALA A 78 -18.69 -17.99 -11.51
C ALA A 78 -17.43 -18.86 -11.42
N TYR A 79 -16.78 -18.88 -10.25
CA TYR A 79 -15.57 -19.68 -10.04
C TYR A 79 -15.85 -21.18 -10.19
N GLN A 80 -16.90 -21.70 -9.55
CA GLN A 80 -17.20 -23.14 -9.56
C GLN A 80 -17.63 -23.65 -10.92
N ASN A 81 -18.45 -22.90 -11.67
CA ASN A 81 -18.80 -23.28 -13.04
C ASN A 81 -17.57 -23.22 -13.97
N SER A 82 -16.70 -22.21 -13.81
CA SER A 82 -15.43 -22.17 -14.57
C SER A 82 -14.53 -23.39 -14.29
N LEU A 83 -14.51 -23.90 -13.05
CA LEU A 83 -13.78 -25.13 -12.70
C LEU A 83 -14.43 -26.38 -13.30
N ILE A 84 -15.76 -26.52 -13.29
CA ILE A 84 -16.43 -27.64 -13.97
C ILE A 84 -16.08 -27.60 -15.47
N TRP A 85 -16.13 -26.43 -16.11
CA TRP A 85 -15.69 -26.26 -17.50
C TRP A 85 -14.25 -26.72 -17.69
N ALA A 86 -13.30 -26.18 -16.92
CA ALA A 86 -11.88 -26.46 -17.08
C ALA A 86 -11.53 -27.95 -16.89
N THR A 87 -12.28 -28.65 -16.03
CA THR A 87 -12.04 -30.07 -15.72
C THR A 87 -12.78 -31.04 -16.64
N THR A 88 -13.95 -30.67 -17.16
CA THR A 88 -14.81 -31.60 -17.93
C THR A 88 -14.97 -31.25 -19.41
N GLY A 89 -14.76 -29.99 -19.80
CA GLY A 89 -15.06 -29.48 -21.14
C GLY A 89 -16.55 -29.32 -21.44
N LYS A 90 -17.44 -29.37 -20.44
CA LYS A 90 -18.89 -29.17 -20.63
C LYS A 90 -19.22 -27.69 -20.85
N GLN A 91 -19.52 -27.33 -22.11
CA GLN A 91 -19.72 -25.93 -22.54
C GLN A 91 -20.76 -25.15 -21.72
N ALA A 92 -21.88 -25.77 -21.33
CA ALA A 92 -22.93 -25.10 -20.55
C ALA A 92 -22.41 -24.46 -19.24
N HIS A 93 -21.36 -24.99 -18.63
CA HIS A 93 -20.74 -24.39 -17.45
C HIS A 93 -19.83 -23.20 -17.79
N ALA A 94 -19.15 -23.22 -18.94
CA ALA A 94 -18.45 -22.04 -19.44
C ALA A 94 -19.45 -20.91 -19.72
N ASP A 95 -20.55 -21.22 -20.42
CA ASP A 95 -21.58 -20.24 -20.76
C ASP A 95 -22.18 -19.59 -19.51
N LYS A 96 -22.49 -20.38 -18.48
CA LYS A 96 -22.98 -19.86 -17.19
C LYS A 96 -21.95 -18.98 -16.48
N ALA A 97 -20.68 -19.36 -16.47
CA ALA A 97 -19.64 -18.55 -15.85
C ALA A 97 -19.40 -17.24 -16.61
N ILE A 98 -19.42 -17.28 -17.96
CA ILE A 98 -19.32 -16.11 -18.85
C ILE A 98 -20.49 -15.16 -18.61
N GLU A 99 -21.73 -15.67 -18.54
CA GLU A 99 -22.93 -14.89 -18.21
C GLU A 99 -22.74 -14.07 -16.93
N ILE A 100 -22.30 -14.74 -15.85
CA ILE A 100 -22.13 -14.10 -14.54
C ILE A 100 -21.00 -13.06 -14.60
N VAL A 101 -19.81 -13.42 -15.10
CA VAL A 101 -18.65 -12.51 -15.16
C VAL A 101 -18.97 -11.28 -16.01
N ASN A 102 -19.59 -11.45 -17.17
CA ASN A 102 -19.95 -10.35 -18.05
C ASN A 102 -21.02 -9.44 -17.47
N ALA A 103 -22.02 -10.00 -16.78
CA ALA A 103 -23.07 -9.21 -16.13
C ALA A 103 -22.48 -8.31 -15.04
N TRP A 104 -21.64 -8.85 -14.15
CA TRP A 104 -20.98 -8.07 -13.11
C TRP A 104 -19.98 -7.05 -13.67
N ALA A 105 -19.21 -7.42 -14.70
CA ALA A 105 -18.27 -6.52 -15.35
C ALA A 105 -18.93 -5.29 -16.00
N ARG A 106 -20.18 -5.43 -16.46
CA ARG A 106 -20.95 -4.33 -17.09
C ARG A 106 -21.62 -3.41 -16.09
N THR A 107 -22.00 -3.92 -14.91
CA THR A 107 -22.92 -3.23 -14.01
C THR A 107 -22.26 -2.69 -12.75
N LEU A 108 -21.28 -3.39 -12.17
CA LEU A 108 -20.71 -2.99 -10.90
C LEU A 108 -19.92 -1.68 -11.03
N LYS A 109 -20.20 -0.72 -10.15
CA LYS A 109 -19.51 0.58 -10.09
C LYS A 109 -18.60 0.73 -8.89
N LYS A 110 -18.91 0.10 -7.74
CA LYS A 110 -18.07 0.17 -6.53
C LYS A 110 -18.40 -0.90 -5.50
N VAL A 111 -17.39 -1.27 -4.71
CA VAL A 111 -17.57 -2.05 -3.47
C VAL A 111 -17.44 -1.14 -2.24
N SER A 112 -18.46 -1.13 -1.36
CA SER A 112 -18.57 -0.17 -0.26
C SER A 112 -18.69 -0.84 1.12
N GLY A 113 -19.00 -0.04 2.14
CA GLY A 113 -19.10 -0.48 3.53
C GLY A 113 -17.77 -0.45 4.27
N ILE A 114 -17.82 -0.53 5.61
CA ILE A 114 -16.58 -0.52 6.42
C ILE A 114 -15.78 -1.79 6.16
N ASP A 115 -16.43 -2.93 5.93
CA ASP A 115 -15.81 -4.21 5.56
C ASP A 115 -15.62 -4.34 4.03
N GLY A 116 -15.74 -3.25 3.27
CA GLY A 116 -15.60 -3.24 1.82
C GLY A 116 -14.26 -3.80 1.34
N VAL A 117 -13.17 -3.55 2.07
CA VAL A 117 -11.83 -4.10 1.76
C VAL A 117 -11.84 -5.63 1.84
N LEU A 118 -12.46 -6.18 2.89
CA LEU A 118 -12.60 -7.63 3.05
C LEU A 118 -13.53 -8.20 1.97
N ALA A 119 -14.66 -7.54 1.70
CA ALA A 119 -15.62 -7.93 0.68
C ALA A 119 -14.99 -8.01 -0.74
N ALA A 120 -14.36 -6.92 -1.19
CA ALA A 120 -13.63 -6.89 -2.46
C ALA A 120 -12.49 -7.90 -2.48
N GLY A 121 -11.75 -8.03 -1.36
CA GLY A 121 -10.63 -8.96 -1.20
C GLY A 121 -10.99 -10.47 -1.22
N LEU A 122 -12.24 -10.84 -0.93
CA LEU A 122 -12.68 -12.25 -0.90
C LEU A 122 -13.48 -12.63 -2.16
N GLN A 123 -14.35 -11.76 -2.64
CA GLN A 123 -15.20 -12.01 -3.81
C GLN A 123 -14.49 -11.62 -5.11
N GLY A 124 -13.73 -10.52 -5.13
CA GLY A 124 -12.93 -10.11 -6.28
C GLY A 124 -11.94 -11.19 -6.69
N PHE A 125 -11.30 -11.85 -5.72
CA PHE A 125 -10.41 -12.99 -5.99
C PHE A 125 -11.11 -14.16 -6.71
N LYS A 126 -12.36 -14.47 -6.36
CA LYS A 126 -13.13 -15.56 -7.01
C LYS A 126 -13.49 -15.19 -8.45
N PHE A 127 -13.94 -13.95 -8.66
CA PHE A 127 -14.22 -13.42 -9.99
C PHE A 127 -12.97 -13.40 -10.88
N ALA A 128 -11.83 -12.93 -10.36
CA ALA A 128 -10.58 -12.89 -11.11
C ALA A 128 -10.12 -14.30 -11.52
N ASN A 129 -10.21 -15.28 -10.62
CA ASN A 129 -9.89 -16.68 -10.97
C ASN A 129 -10.86 -17.28 -11.99
N ALA A 130 -12.16 -16.94 -11.92
CA ALA A 130 -13.13 -17.37 -12.92
C ALA A 130 -12.81 -16.78 -14.30
N ALA A 131 -12.56 -15.47 -14.36
CA ALA A 131 -12.21 -14.75 -15.58
C ALA A 131 -10.92 -15.28 -16.22
N GLU A 132 -9.88 -15.52 -15.40
CA GLU A 132 -8.62 -16.12 -15.84
C GLU A 132 -8.82 -17.50 -16.47
N ILE A 133 -9.59 -18.38 -15.83
CA ILE A 133 -9.89 -19.71 -16.38
C ILE A 133 -10.60 -19.55 -17.72
N LEU A 134 -11.65 -18.74 -17.81
CA LEU A 134 -12.43 -18.57 -19.03
C LEU A 134 -11.56 -18.07 -20.18
N ARG A 135 -10.78 -17.00 -19.97
CA ARG A 135 -9.98 -16.35 -21.02
C ARG A 135 -8.94 -17.29 -21.62
N TYR A 136 -8.33 -18.18 -20.82
CA TYR A 136 -7.17 -18.95 -21.25
C TYR A 136 -7.41 -20.46 -21.43
N THR A 137 -8.67 -20.91 -21.43
CA THR A 137 -9.05 -22.32 -21.63
C THR A 137 -9.97 -22.55 -22.85
N ASN A 138 -9.98 -21.62 -23.81
CA ASN A 138 -10.83 -21.69 -25.01
C ASN A 138 -12.33 -21.89 -24.68
N SER A 139 -12.82 -21.17 -23.67
CA SER A 139 -14.22 -21.29 -23.21
C SER A 139 -15.26 -20.69 -24.16
N GLY A 140 -14.83 -19.98 -25.21
CA GLY A 140 -15.69 -19.14 -26.04
C GLY A 140 -15.82 -17.70 -25.52
N TRP A 141 -15.19 -17.33 -24.40
CA TRP A 141 -15.19 -15.95 -23.91
C TRP A 141 -14.34 -15.04 -24.82
N THR A 142 -14.92 -13.93 -25.27
CA THR A 142 -14.27 -13.06 -26.26
C THR A 142 -13.26 -12.13 -25.63
N GLU A 143 -12.22 -11.75 -26.37
CA GLU A 143 -11.20 -10.82 -25.88
C GLU A 143 -11.77 -9.41 -25.60
N ILE A 144 -12.79 -8.97 -26.36
CA ILE A 144 -13.50 -7.71 -26.11
C ILE A 144 -14.18 -7.73 -24.72
N GLU A 145 -14.80 -8.85 -24.36
CA GLU A 145 -15.43 -9.01 -23.06
C GLU A 145 -14.39 -9.15 -21.94
N ALA A 146 -13.29 -9.86 -22.19
CA ALA A 146 -12.17 -9.94 -21.26
C ALA A 146 -11.57 -8.54 -20.95
N LYS A 147 -11.33 -7.72 -21.98
CA LYS A 147 -10.88 -6.32 -21.81
C LYS A 147 -11.86 -5.45 -21.03
N ARG A 148 -13.17 -5.67 -21.20
CA ARG A 148 -14.19 -5.01 -20.36
C ARG A 148 -14.09 -5.46 -18.90
N CYS A 149 -13.83 -6.74 -18.67
CA CYS A 149 -13.63 -7.27 -17.33
C CYS A 149 -12.38 -6.69 -16.65
N GLU A 150 -11.26 -6.55 -17.38
CA GLU A 150 -10.05 -5.84 -16.89
C GLU A 150 -10.41 -4.43 -16.40
N LYS A 151 -11.13 -3.66 -17.24
CA LYS A 151 -11.58 -2.31 -16.88
C LYS A 151 -12.48 -2.31 -15.63
N SER A 152 -13.40 -3.27 -15.53
CA SER A 152 -14.25 -3.40 -14.34
C SER A 152 -13.44 -3.66 -13.07
N PHE A 153 -12.42 -4.53 -13.11
CA PHE A 153 -11.55 -4.74 -11.95
C PHE A 153 -10.85 -3.45 -11.52
N MET A 154 -10.33 -2.67 -12.46
CA MET A 154 -9.62 -1.42 -12.15
C MET A 154 -10.55 -0.29 -11.69
N ASP A 155 -11.76 -0.20 -12.26
CA ASP A 155 -12.68 0.91 -11.98
C ASP A 155 -13.59 0.65 -10.76
N ALA A 156 -14.00 -0.60 -10.53
CA ALA A 156 -15.04 -0.93 -9.55
C ALA A 156 -14.55 -1.73 -8.33
N TRP A 157 -13.46 -2.51 -8.47
CA TRP A 157 -12.95 -3.38 -7.41
C TRP A 157 -11.69 -2.83 -6.75
N HIS A 158 -10.67 -2.52 -7.56
CA HIS A 158 -9.35 -2.06 -7.11
C HIS A 158 -9.41 -0.82 -6.22
N PRO A 159 -10.23 0.22 -6.46
CA PRO A 159 -10.23 1.43 -5.62
C PRO A 159 -10.58 1.16 -4.15
N THR A 160 -11.30 0.09 -3.86
CA THR A 160 -11.63 -0.30 -2.48
C THR A 160 -10.44 -0.96 -1.77
N ILE A 161 -9.50 -1.56 -2.50
CA ILE A 161 -8.39 -2.37 -1.97
C ILE A 161 -6.98 -1.83 -2.29
N GLU A 162 -6.88 -0.77 -3.10
CA GLU A 162 -5.62 -0.12 -3.55
C GLU A 162 -4.70 0.30 -2.38
N HIS A 163 -5.29 0.54 -1.21
CA HIS A 163 -4.61 1.02 -0.01
C HIS A 163 -4.63 0.03 1.15
N TYR A 164 -5.03 -1.21 0.88
CA TYR A 164 -5.16 -2.26 1.89
C TYR A 164 -6.02 -1.84 3.10
N ALA A 165 -5.91 -2.56 4.20
CA ALA A 165 -6.65 -2.32 5.43
C ALA A 165 -5.74 -1.94 6.60
N TYR A 166 -4.94 -0.87 6.48
CA TYR A 166 -4.00 -0.44 7.54
C TYR A 166 -4.68 -0.09 8.87
N PHE A 167 -6.00 0.00 8.88
CA PHE A 167 -6.85 0.35 10.01
C PHE A 167 -7.52 -0.84 10.69
N ALA A 168 -7.31 -2.05 10.19
CA ALA A 168 -7.92 -3.30 10.66
C ALA A 168 -6.85 -4.36 10.93
N ASN A 169 -7.25 -5.48 11.55
CA ASN A 169 -6.37 -6.63 11.71
C ASN A 169 -5.95 -7.24 10.36
N GLY A 170 -4.94 -8.10 10.42
CA GLY A 170 -4.23 -8.59 9.25
C GLY A 170 -5.06 -9.35 8.22
N ASN A 171 -6.13 -10.05 8.61
CA ASN A 171 -6.91 -10.81 7.64
C ASN A 171 -7.57 -9.95 6.54
N TRP A 172 -7.88 -8.68 6.85
CA TRP A 172 -8.41 -7.73 5.86
C TRP A 172 -7.36 -7.30 4.85
N GLY A 173 -6.16 -6.99 5.33
CA GLY A 173 -5.03 -6.64 4.47
C GLY A 173 -4.58 -7.82 3.61
N ALA A 174 -4.63 -9.04 4.14
CA ALA A 174 -4.33 -10.26 3.39
C ALA A 174 -5.37 -10.54 2.29
N ALA A 175 -6.65 -10.20 2.52
CA ALA A 175 -7.70 -10.31 1.50
C ALA A 175 -7.48 -9.34 0.34
N ALA A 176 -7.12 -8.08 0.65
CA ALA A 176 -6.71 -7.10 -0.35
C ALA A 176 -5.45 -7.57 -1.10
N LEU A 177 -4.45 -8.10 -0.40
CA LEU A 177 -3.20 -8.61 -0.99
C LEU A 177 -3.43 -9.66 -2.07
N GLN A 178 -4.18 -10.74 -1.78
CA GLN A 178 -4.42 -11.78 -2.78
C GLN A 178 -5.20 -11.26 -4.00
N THR A 179 -6.12 -10.31 -3.79
CA THR A 179 -6.96 -9.79 -4.88
C THR A 179 -6.21 -8.78 -5.73
N ASN A 180 -5.44 -7.88 -5.13
CA ASN A 180 -4.54 -6.99 -5.88
C ASN A 180 -3.59 -7.80 -6.76
N MET A 181 -3.03 -8.90 -6.23
CA MET A 181 -2.13 -9.74 -7.00
C MET A 181 -2.86 -10.43 -8.17
N ALA A 182 -4.08 -10.90 -7.95
CA ALA A 182 -4.89 -11.52 -9.00
C ALA A 182 -5.33 -10.52 -10.07
N ILE A 183 -5.74 -9.31 -9.68
CA ILE A 183 -6.09 -8.23 -10.62
C ILE A 183 -4.86 -7.84 -11.43
N ALA A 184 -3.70 -7.69 -10.79
CA ALA A 184 -2.46 -7.33 -11.46
C ALA A 184 -2.09 -8.32 -12.57
N VAL A 185 -2.11 -9.62 -12.27
CA VAL A 185 -1.83 -10.66 -13.27
C VAL A 185 -2.90 -10.65 -14.36
N PHE A 186 -4.19 -10.73 -14.02
CA PHE A 186 -5.28 -10.78 -15.02
C PHE A 186 -5.29 -9.57 -15.96
N CYS A 187 -4.98 -8.38 -15.44
CA CYS A 187 -4.95 -7.13 -16.21
C CYS A 187 -3.59 -6.85 -16.86
N ASN A 188 -2.60 -7.75 -16.73
CA ASN A 188 -1.22 -7.55 -17.19
C ASN A 188 -0.55 -6.27 -16.64
N ASP A 189 -0.86 -5.89 -15.40
CA ASP A 189 -0.31 -4.73 -14.71
C ASP A 189 0.94 -5.12 -13.89
N ARG A 190 2.12 -4.96 -14.48
CA ARG A 190 3.40 -5.29 -13.85
C ARG A 190 3.67 -4.42 -12.63
N GLU A 191 3.40 -3.12 -12.70
CA GLU A 191 3.69 -2.21 -11.59
C GLU A 191 2.83 -2.56 -10.36
N LEU A 192 1.54 -2.82 -10.55
CA LEU A 192 0.65 -3.26 -9.46
C LEU A 192 1.11 -4.59 -8.86
N PHE A 193 1.56 -5.55 -9.67
CA PHE A 193 2.08 -6.83 -9.18
C PHE A 193 3.32 -6.60 -8.29
N GLU A 194 4.27 -5.80 -8.76
CA GLU A 194 5.51 -5.50 -8.02
C GLU A 194 5.24 -4.77 -6.71
N ASN A 195 4.37 -3.77 -6.74
CA ASN A 195 3.91 -3.06 -5.55
C ASN A 195 3.22 -4.02 -4.56
N THR A 196 2.46 -4.99 -5.08
CA THR A 196 1.76 -5.99 -4.27
C THR A 196 2.72 -7.01 -3.64
N VAL A 197 3.71 -7.53 -4.37
CA VAL A 197 4.75 -8.41 -3.82
C VAL A 197 5.59 -7.65 -2.78
N ARG A 198 5.95 -6.39 -3.05
CA ARG A 198 6.67 -5.53 -2.09
C ARG A 198 5.86 -5.33 -0.81
N TYR A 199 4.55 -5.10 -0.92
CA TYR A 199 3.68 -5.03 0.25
C TYR A 199 3.62 -6.38 1.01
N ALA A 200 3.61 -7.51 0.31
CA ALA A 200 3.58 -8.82 0.97
C ALA A 200 4.76 -9.03 1.93
N VAL A 201 5.97 -8.57 1.55
CA VAL A 201 7.21 -8.84 2.30
C VAL A 201 7.70 -7.68 3.16
N ASN A 202 7.33 -6.45 2.81
CA ASN A 202 7.82 -5.22 3.44
C ASN A 202 6.71 -4.19 3.68
N GLY A 203 5.45 -4.57 3.42
CA GLY A 203 4.29 -3.72 3.67
C GLY A 203 4.08 -3.49 5.16
N VAL A 204 3.73 -2.26 5.47
CA VAL A 204 3.56 -1.76 6.83
C VAL A 204 2.18 -2.05 7.42
N GLY A 205 1.24 -2.51 6.59
CA GLY A 205 -0.08 -2.93 7.02
C GLY A 205 -0.05 -4.29 7.71
N ASN A 206 -1.01 -4.52 8.61
CA ASN A 206 -1.16 -5.78 9.34
C ASN A 206 -1.31 -7.03 8.44
N GLY A 207 -1.66 -6.87 7.16
CA GLY A 207 -1.85 -7.99 6.22
C GLY A 207 -0.61 -8.44 5.47
N SER A 208 0.55 -7.78 5.63
CA SER A 208 1.81 -8.29 5.11
C SER A 208 2.23 -9.55 5.87
N ILE A 209 3.06 -10.41 5.26
CA ILE A 209 3.53 -11.65 5.87
C ILE A 209 4.17 -11.42 7.26
N PRO A 210 5.12 -10.46 7.45
CA PRO A 210 5.76 -10.26 8.75
C PRO A 210 4.82 -9.70 9.82
N HIS A 211 3.74 -9.00 9.45
CA HIS A 211 2.77 -8.46 10.42
C HIS A 211 1.56 -9.36 10.63
N MET A 212 1.25 -10.27 9.70
CA MET A 212 0.23 -11.28 9.90
C MET A 212 0.76 -12.44 10.76
N ILE A 213 2.02 -12.84 10.56
CA ILE A 213 2.73 -13.90 11.27
C ILE A 213 3.87 -13.25 12.06
N VAL A 214 3.48 -12.67 13.20
CA VAL A 214 4.26 -11.69 13.97
C VAL A 214 5.55 -12.23 14.57
N TYR A 215 5.61 -13.54 14.84
CA TYR A 215 6.78 -14.16 15.46
C TYR A 215 7.34 -15.32 14.63
N PRO A 216 8.67 -15.56 14.69
CA PRO A 216 9.30 -16.72 14.04
C PRO A 216 8.73 -18.07 14.47
N THR A 217 8.02 -18.14 15.60
CA THR A 217 7.29 -19.34 16.06
C THR A 217 6.13 -19.73 15.15
N GLY A 218 5.66 -18.83 14.28
CA GLY A 218 4.46 -19.01 13.48
C GLY A 218 3.19 -18.38 14.09
N GLN A 219 3.30 -17.74 15.25
CA GLN A 219 2.15 -17.08 15.87
C GLN A 219 1.56 -16.02 14.92
N CYS A 220 0.27 -16.20 14.60
CA CYS A 220 -0.50 -15.24 13.84
C CYS A 220 -1.06 -14.14 14.75
N GLN A 221 -1.17 -12.90 14.28
CA GLN A 221 -1.78 -11.83 15.09
C GLN A 221 -3.24 -12.19 15.48
N GLU A 222 -3.99 -12.86 14.61
CA GLU A 222 -5.40 -13.18 14.86
C GLU A 222 -5.60 -14.29 15.92
N THR A 223 -4.54 -14.99 16.31
CA THR A 223 -4.55 -16.14 17.22
C THR A 223 -5.21 -15.84 18.57
N THR A 224 -5.16 -14.59 19.04
CA THR A 224 -5.79 -14.18 20.30
C THR A 224 -7.25 -13.75 20.16
N ARG A 225 -7.73 -13.51 18.93
CA ARG A 225 -9.14 -13.20 18.66
C ARG A 225 -9.96 -14.49 18.54
N ALA A 226 -9.65 -15.29 17.52
CA ALA A 226 -10.26 -16.60 17.30
C ALA A 226 -9.47 -17.41 16.26
N GLN A 227 -9.47 -18.73 16.38
CA GLN A 227 -8.71 -19.60 15.47
C GLN A 227 -9.21 -19.54 14.03
N HIS A 228 -10.50 -19.28 13.81
CA HIS A 228 -11.04 -19.10 12.46
C HIS A 228 -10.54 -17.81 11.78
N TYR A 229 -10.23 -16.74 12.54
CA TYR A 229 -9.63 -15.52 11.97
C TYR A 229 -8.15 -15.73 11.60
N ALA A 230 -7.42 -16.52 12.37
CA ALA A 230 -6.05 -16.93 12.02
C ALA A 230 -6.05 -17.76 10.73
N GLN A 231 -6.94 -18.75 10.64
CA GLN A 231 -7.12 -19.55 9.43
C GLN A 231 -7.55 -18.71 8.23
N LEU A 232 -8.43 -17.71 8.42
CA LEU A 232 -8.79 -16.76 7.37
C LEU A 232 -7.54 -16.13 6.77
N GLY A 233 -6.74 -15.39 7.54
CA GLY A 233 -5.59 -14.71 6.95
C GLY A 233 -4.50 -15.65 6.42
N LEU A 234 -4.25 -16.79 7.06
CA LEU A 234 -3.30 -17.80 6.53
C LEU A 234 -3.75 -18.36 5.19
N GLY A 235 -5.04 -18.67 5.04
CA GLY A 235 -5.63 -19.09 3.78
C GLY A 235 -5.55 -18.02 2.69
N LEU A 236 -5.64 -16.74 3.03
CA LEU A 236 -5.51 -15.63 2.08
C LEU A 236 -4.05 -15.42 1.65
N LEU A 237 -3.10 -15.47 2.60
CA LEU A 237 -1.66 -15.45 2.31
C LEU A 237 -1.25 -16.63 1.42
N GLY A 238 -1.78 -17.82 1.68
CA GLY A 238 -1.56 -18.98 0.82
C GLY A 238 -2.15 -18.81 -0.59
N GLY A 239 -3.19 -18.00 -0.76
CA GLY A 239 -3.74 -17.64 -2.08
C GLY A 239 -2.82 -16.69 -2.84
N ALA A 240 -2.37 -15.62 -2.18
CA ALA A 240 -1.40 -14.70 -2.76
C ALA A 240 -0.09 -15.42 -3.12
N ALA A 241 0.41 -16.29 -2.25
CA ALA A 241 1.65 -17.03 -2.50
C ALA A 241 1.55 -17.99 -3.70
N GLU A 242 0.39 -18.60 -3.96
CA GLU A 242 0.21 -19.46 -5.14
C GLU A 242 0.14 -18.65 -6.43
N VAL A 243 -0.51 -17.47 -6.42
CA VAL A 243 -0.48 -16.56 -7.58
C VAL A 243 0.96 -16.11 -7.86
N ALA A 244 1.69 -15.67 -6.84
CA ALA A 244 3.11 -15.30 -6.99
C ALA A 244 3.97 -16.47 -7.49
N TRP A 245 3.76 -17.67 -6.93
CA TRP A 245 4.46 -18.87 -7.37
C TRP A 245 4.25 -19.09 -8.86
N ASN A 246 3.01 -19.02 -9.36
CA ASN A 246 2.72 -19.22 -10.78
C ASN A 246 3.33 -18.14 -11.70
N GLN A 247 3.76 -17.00 -11.15
CA GLN A 247 4.55 -15.97 -11.83
C GLN A 247 6.07 -16.11 -11.64
N GLY A 248 6.52 -17.17 -10.97
CA GLY A 248 7.92 -17.46 -10.71
C GLY A 248 8.53 -16.71 -9.51
N VAL A 249 7.70 -16.31 -8.55
CA VAL A 249 8.09 -15.58 -7.33
C VAL A 249 7.77 -16.41 -6.08
N ASP A 250 8.78 -16.79 -5.30
CA ASP A 250 8.64 -17.70 -4.16
C ASP A 250 8.26 -16.98 -2.85
N LEU A 251 7.01 -16.51 -2.77
CA LEU A 251 6.46 -15.98 -1.52
C LEU A 251 6.22 -17.05 -0.44
N TYR A 252 6.09 -18.32 -0.82
CA TYR A 252 5.98 -19.42 0.14
C TYR A 252 7.28 -19.59 0.93
N GLY A 253 8.42 -19.57 0.24
CA GLY A 253 9.76 -19.68 0.83
C GLY A 253 10.23 -18.45 1.59
N TRP A 254 9.58 -17.29 1.42
CA TRP A 254 10.01 -16.04 2.02
C TRP A 254 10.01 -16.07 3.56
N GLY A 255 11.01 -15.42 4.16
CA GLY A 255 11.11 -15.27 5.62
C GLY A 255 11.33 -16.59 6.35
N ASP A 256 12.07 -17.52 5.73
CA ASP A 256 12.30 -18.88 6.21
C ASP A 256 10.97 -19.66 6.36
N ASN A 257 10.27 -19.81 5.23
CA ASN A 257 8.94 -20.42 5.12
C ASN A 257 7.94 -19.83 6.14
N ARG A 258 7.89 -18.50 6.28
CA ARG A 258 7.09 -17.84 7.33
C ARG A 258 5.62 -18.23 7.25
N ILE A 259 5.08 -18.37 6.04
CA ILE A 259 3.70 -18.81 5.81
C ILE A 259 3.51 -20.24 6.33
N LEU A 260 4.40 -21.19 6.04
CA LEU A 260 4.34 -22.56 6.57
C LEU A 260 4.30 -22.58 8.08
N LYS A 261 5.17 -21.82 8.74
CA LYS A 261 5.21 -21.74 10.21
C LYS A 261 3.87 -21.29 10.79
N GLY A 262 3.19 -20.36 10.12
CA GLY A 262 1.83 -19.97 10.47
C GLY A 262 0.83 -21.12 10.38
N PHE A 263 0.84 -21.86 9.27
CA PHE A 263 0.00 -23.05 9.10
C PHE A 263 0.30 -24.13 10.16
N GLU A 264 1.56 -24.47 10.39
CA GLU A 264 1.98 -25.48 11.38
C GLU A 264 1.59 -25.07 12.80
N TYR A 265 1.79 -23.80 13.18
CA TYR A 265 1.38 -23.27 14.48
C TYR A 265 -0.13 -23.42 14.69
N THR A 266 -0.93 -22.96 13.72
CA THR A 266 -2.40 -23.01 13.82
C THR A 266 -2.92 -24.45 13.77
N ALA A 267 -2.33 -25.32 12.94
CA ALA A 267 -2.68 -26.73 12.88
C ALA A 267 -2.37 -27.44 14.20
N LYS A 268 -1.15 -27.29 14.73
CA LYS A 268 -0.72 -27.86 16.01
C LYS A 268 -1.67 -27.48 17.14
N TYR A 269 -1.95 -26.18 17.28
CA TYR A 269 -2.87 -25.71 18.31
C TYR A 269 -4.29 -26.25 18.12
N GLY A 270 -4.79 -26.24 16.88
CA GLY A 270 -6.10 -26.76 16.54
C GLY A 270 -6.26 -28.26 16.84
N LEU A 271 -5.20 -29.05 16.67
CA LEU A 271 -5.18 -30.50 16.94
C LEU A 271 -5.14 -30.85 18.44
N GLY A 272 -5.17 -29.84 19.33
CA GLY A 272 -5.20 -30.03 20.77
C GLY A 272 -3.84 -29.92 21.46
N GLU A 273 -2.76 -29.71 20.70
CA GLU A 273 -1.44 -29.48 21.28
C GLU A 273 -1.24 -28.02 21.70
N GLU A 274 -0.32 -27.76 22.62
CA GLU A 274 0.03 -26.41 23.05
C GLU A 274 1.13 -25.80 22.17
N VAL A 275 1.13 -24.48 22.08
CA VAL A 275 2.05 -23.68 21.25
C VAL A 275 2.56 -22.47 22.02
N PRO A 276 3.79 -22.01 21.77
CA PRO A 276 4.34 -20.86 22.47
C PRO A 276 3.58 -19.58 22.11
N TYR A 277 3.12 -18.85 23.13
CA TYR A 277 2.44 -17.58 22.96
C TYR A 277 3.29 -16.41 23.48
N GLN A 278 3.33 -15.34 22.69
CA GLN A 278 3.96 -14.08 23.06
C GLN A 278 2.97 -12.92 22.90
N HIS A 279 2.96 -12.01 23.87
CA HIS A 279 2.16 -10.78 23.79
C HIS A 279 2.52 -10.00 22.53
N TYR A 280 1.52 -9.47 21.85
CA TYR A 280 1.70 -8.58 20.72
C TYR A 280 0.66 -7.46 20.82
N LEU A 281 0.98 -6.29 20.28
CA LEU A 281 0.02 -5.24 19.96
C LEU A 281 0.15 -4.97 18.47
N ASP A 282 -0.98 -5.00 17.76
CA ASP A 282 -0.99 -4.78 16.31
C ASP A 282 -0.64 -3.34 15.97
N ARG A 283 -0.34 -3.07 14.69
CA ARG A 283 0.11 -1.73 14.28
C ARG A 283 -0.98 -0.67 14.34
N THR A 284 -2.25 -1.07 14.42
CA THR A 284 -3.36 -0.14 14.67
C THR A 284 -3.49 0.26 16.14
N GLY A 285 -2.82 -0.49 17.03
CA GLY A 285 -2.95 -0.55 18.48
C GLY A 285 -4.36 -0.86 18.99
N LYS A 286 -5.24 -1.36 18.12
CA LYS A 286 -6.60 -1.77 18.52
C LYS A 286 -6.64 -3.17 19.08
N TYR A 287 -5.76 -4.06 18.63
CA TYR A 287 -5.86 -5.50 18.83
C TYR A 287 -4.56 -6.07 19.38
N GLY A 288 -4.68 -7.03 20.28
CA GLY A 288 -3.56 -7.56 21.05
C GLY A 288 -3.57 -7.12 22.51
N PHE A 289 -2.47 -7.38 23.20
CA PHE A 289 -2.27 -7.06 24.61
C PHE A 289 -2.32 -5.53 24.82
N ARG A 290 -3.13 -5.06 25.78
CA ARG A 290 -3.39 -3.63 26.03
C ARG A 290 -4.03 -2.86 24.85
N GLY A 291 -4.56 -3.55 23.84
CA GLY A 291 -5.23 -2.91 22.71
C GLY A 291 -6.58 -2.28 23.09
N ARG A 292 -7.00 -1.26 22.33
CA ARG A 292 -8.26 -0.51 22.58
C ARG A 292 -9.51 -1.40 22.59
N HIS A 293 -9.57 -2.43 21.74
CA HIS A 293 -10.81 -3.20 21.56
C HIS A 293 -10.98 -4.33 22.56
N ASN A 294 -9.91 -4.80 23.20
CA ASN A 294 -9.91 -5.79 24.29
C ASN A 294 -8.46 -6.01 24.77
N ASN A 295 -8.30 -6.46 26.00
CA ASN A 295 -7.00 -6.90 26.51
C ASN A 295 -6.73 -8.36 26.15
N TYR A 296 -6.22 -8.62 24.95
CA TYR A 296 -5.93 -9.97 24.48
C TYR A 296 -4.59 -10.49 25.05
N ASN A 297 -4.64 -11.17 26.20
CA ASN A 297 -3.47 -11.64 26.96
C ASN A 297 -3.24 -13.16 26.91
N LYS A 298 -4.00 -13.89 26.11
CA LYS A 298 -3.85 -15.34 25.89
C LYS A 298 -4.32 -15.75 24.51
N ILE A 299 -3.88 -16.92 24.05
CA ILE A 299 -4.40 -17.57 22.85
C ILE A 299 -5.90 -17.86 22.99
N SER A 300 -6.68 -17.64 21.93
CA SER A 300 -8.12 -17.85 21.94
C SER A 300 -8.46 -19.32 21.72
N THR A 301 -9.34 -19.88 22.56
CA THR A 301 -9.93 -21.20 22.38
C THR A 301 -11.11 -21.19 21.40
N VAL A 302 -11.58 -20.01 20.99
CA VAL A 302 -12.73 -19.88 20.07
C VAL A 302 -12.38 -20.53 18.73
N SER A 303 -13.19 -21.52 18.34
CA SER A 303 -13.01 -22.33 17.14
C SER A 303 -11.74 -23.19 17.10
N ARG A 304 -11.10 -23.46 18.25
CA ARG A 304 -10.05 -24.49 18.33
C ARG A 304 -10.63 -25.84 17.88
N GLY A 305 -9.88 -26.59 17.08
CA GLY A 305 -10.33 -27.86 16.48
C GLY A 305 -11.23 -27.73 15.24
N ASN A 306 -11.72 -26.53 14.91
CA ASN A 306 -12.51 -26.33 13.69
C ASN A 306 -11.60 -25.89 12.53
N PHE A 307 -11.32 -26.80 11.60
CA PHE A 307 -10.44 -26.54 10.46
C PHE A 307 -11.19 -26.11 9.20
N TRP A 308 -10.76 -24.98 8.64
CA TRP A 308 -11.23 -24.41 7.39
C TRP A 308 -10.54 -25.04 6.16
N PRO A 309 -11.14 -24.95 4.95
CA PRO A 309 -10.60 -25.57 3.74
C PRO A 309 -9.44 -24.75 3.14
N ILE A 310 -8.28 -24.82 3.78
CA ILE A 310 -7.08 -24.06 3.40
C ILE A 310 -5.78 -24.89 3.41
N PHE A 311 -5.83 -26.14 3.88
CA PHE A 311 -4.65 -26.92 4.24
C PHE A 311 -4.12 -27.76 3.08
N GLU A 312 -4.98 -28.21 2.16
CA GLU A 312 -4.53 -29.00 1.00
C GLU A 312 -3.51 -28.24 0.16
N ARG A 313 -3.76 -26.95 -0.12
CA ARG A 313 -2.85 -26.12 -0.92
C ARG A 313 -1.49 -25.95 -0.26
N SER A 314 -1.45 -25.56 1.01
CA SER A 314 -0.18 -25.34 1.71
C SER A 314 0.59 -26.65 1.88
N TYR A 315 -0.08 -27.72 2.32
CA TYR A 315 0.52 -29.05 2.45
C TYR A 315 1.16 -29.52 1.14
N HIS A 316 0.40 -29.49 0.03
CA HIS A 316 0.91 -29.97 -1.25
C HIS A 316 1.96 -29.07 -1.89
N HIS A 317 1.96 -27.77 -1.58
CA HIS A 317 3.07 -26.90 -1.93
C HIS A 317 4.33 -27.30 -1.16
N TYR A 318 4.30 -27.25 0.17
CA TYR A 318 5.52 -27.44 0.96
C TYR A 318 6.05 -28.88 0.88
N VAL A 319 5.20 -29.89 1.11
CA VAL A 319 5.65 -31.28 1.19
C VAL A 319 5.85 -31.85 -0.21
N ASN A 320 4.81 -31.77 -1.06
CA ASN A 320 4.83 -32.51 -2.32
C ASN A 320 5.50 -31.74 -3.47
N ARG A 321 5.45 -30.41 -3.48
CA ARG A 321 6.15 -29.60 -4.49
C ARG A 321 7.58 -29.27 -4.07
N ARG A 322 7.84 -29.08 -2.77
CA ARG A 322 9.12 -28.53 -2.26
C ARG A 322 9.89 -29.42 -1.28
N GLY A 323 9.33 -30.55 -0.83
CA GLY A 323 10.00 -31.46 0.10
C GLY A 323 10.21 -30.89 1.52
N ALA A 324 9.54 -29.79 1.86
CA ALA A 324 9.59 -29.20 3.20
C ALA A 324 8.59 -29.89 4.14
N PRO A 325 9.00 -30.32 5.35
CA PRO A 325 8.13 -31.03 6.27
C PRO A 325 7.01 -30.12 6.81
N ALA A 326 5.79 -30.65 6.85
CA ALA A 326 4.61 -29.98 7.40
C ALA A 326 3.72 -30.98 8.17
N PRO A 327 4.23 -31.62 9.25
CA PRO A 327 3.57 -32.74 9.91
C PRO A 327 2.17 -32.42 10.44
N TYR A 328 1.93 -31.21 10.95
CA TYR A 328 0.62 -30.86 11.49
C TYR A 328 -0.38 -30.52 10.37
N SER A 329 0.05 -29.77 9.37
CA SER A 329 -0.75 -29.50 8.18
C SER A 329 -1.10 -30.77 7.43
N ALA A 330 -0.21 -31.78 7.41
CA ALA A 330 -0.47 -33.09 6.83
C ALA A 330 -1.64 -33.80 7.52
N LYS A 331 -1.62 -33.87 8.87
CA LYS A 331 -2.71 -34.44 9.67
C LYS A 331 -4.05 -33.74 9.41
N VAL A 332 -4.04 -32.41 9.34
CA VAL A 332 -5.27 -31.64 9.06
C VAL A 332 -5.76 -31.85 7.62
N ALA A 333 -4.85 -31.84 6.64
CA ALA A 333 -5.21 -32.09 5.24
C ALA A 333 -5.80 -33.50 5.07
N GLU A 334 -5.25 -34.52 5.72
CA GLU A 334 -5.81 -35.86 5.74
C GLU A 334 -7.18 -35.93 6.41
N MET A 335 -7.33 -35.34 7.60
CA MET A 335 -8.60 -35.29 8.33
C MET A 335 -9.73 -34.62 7.53
N LYS A 336 -9.39 -33.59 6.74
CA LYS A 336 -10.39 -32.77 6.03
C LYS A 336 -10.61 -33.20 4.58
N ARG A 337 -9.89 -34.20 4.08
CA ARG A 337 -9.99 -34.66 2.70
C ARG A 337 -11.25 -35.52 2.49
N PRO A 338 -12.03 -35.32 1.40
CA PRO A 338 -11.90 -34.25 0.42
C PRO A 338 -12.28 -32.86 0.97
N GLU A 339 -11.42 -31.87 0.74
CA GLU A 339 -11.54 -30.52 1.26
C GLU A 339 -12.70 -29.76 0.61
N ASN A 340 -13.56 -29.16 1.44
CA ASN A 340 -14.77 -28.44 1.03
C ASN A 340 -14.45 -26.98 0.61
N HIS A 341 -15.47 -26.11 0.53
CA HIS A 341 -15.38 -24.70 0.15
C HIS A 341 -16.16 -23.80 1.12
N SER A 342 -15.95 -22.47 1.08
CA SER A 342 -16.73 -21.52 1.88
C SER A 342 -17.06 -20.24 1.09
N HIS A 343 -17.73 -19.27 1.73
CA HIS A 343 -17.93 -17.95 1.14
C HIS A 343 -16.66 -17.09 1.17
N ASP A 344 -15.80 -17.30 2.17
CA ASP A 344 -14.61 -16.49 2.38
C ASP A 344 -13.39 -17.06 1.63
N HIS A 345 -13.26 -18.39 1.53
CA HIS A 345 -12.20 -19.05 0.76
C HIS A 345 -12.72 -19.73 -0.50
N VAL A 346 -11.85 -19.87 -1.51
CA VAL A 346 -12.12 -20.70 -2.69
C VAL A 346 -12.33 -22.17 -2.30
N GLY A 347 -11.51 -22.70 -1.38
CA GLY A 347 -11.48 -24.10 -0.97
C GLY A 347 -11.21 -25.06 -2.12
N LEU A 348 -11.76 -26.28 -2.03
CA LEU A 348 -11.64 -27.36 -3.03
C LEU A 348 -10.19 -27.83 -3.25
N GLY A 349 -9.30 -27.69 -2.26
CA GLY A 349 -7.88 -27.94 -2.44
C GLY A 349 -7.56 -29.39 -2.82
N THR A 350 -8.39 -30.36 -2.45
CA THR A 350 -8.22 -31.76 -2.92
C THR A 350 -8.39 -31.88 -4.43
N LEU A 351 -9.30 -31.12 -5.03
CA LEU A 351 -9.46 -31.07 -6.50
C LEU A 351 -8.30 -30.30 -7.13
N VAL A 352 -8.04 -29.09 -6.66
CA VAL A 352 -7.21 -28.13 -7.41
C VAL A 352 -5.71 -28.21 -7.11
N HIS A 353 -5.32 -28.61 -5.89
CA HIS A 353 -3.91 -28.57 -5.45
C HIS A 353 -3.31 -29.94 -5.14
N TRP A 354 -4.13 -30.97 -4.88
CA TRP A 354 -3.63 -32.32 -4.63
C TRP A 354 -2.69 -32.79 -5.74
N ARG A 355 -1.55 -33.31 -5.34
CA ARG A 355 -0.52 -33.86 -6.21
C ARG A 355 0.34 -34.88 -5.44
N PRO A 356 0.90 -35.90 -6.10
CA PRO A 356 1.95 -36.72 -5.51
C PRO A 356 3.22 -35.87 -5.27
N GLN A 357 4.15 -36.40 -4.48
CA GLN A 357 5.47 -35.78 -4.33
C GLN A 357 6.17 -35.70 -5.68
N LEU A 358 6.73 -34.53 -5.98
CA LEU A 358 7.47 -34.26 -7.21
C LEU A 358 8.96 -34.51 -6.96
N ASN A 359 9.60 -35.22 -7.89
CA ASN A 359 11.05 -35.24 -7.98
C ASN A 359 11.49 -33.92 -8.63
N GLN A 360 12.33 -33.15 -7.95
CA GLN A 360 12.87 -31.92 -8.53
C GLN A 360 13.71 -32.28 -9.77
N GLY A 361 13.25 -31.84 -10.94
CA GLY A 361 13.92 -32.09 -12.21
C GLY A 361 15.04 -31.06 -12.47
N LYS A 362 15.75 -31.24 -13.58
CA LYS A 362 16.62 -30.18 -14.12
C LYS A 362 15.75 -28.97 -14.50
N ALA A 363 16.33 -27.77 -14.40
CA ALA A 363 15.65 -26.54 -14.83
C ALA A 363 15.31 -26.62 -16.32
N ASN A 364 14.05 -26.34 -16.67
CA ASN A 364 13.57 -26.45 -18.04
C ASN A 364 13.38 -25.09 -18.73
N GLN A 365 13.48 -24.00 -17.97
CA GLN A 365 13.40 -22.62 -18.44
C GLN A 365 14.14 -21.68 -17.49
N ALA A 366 14.32 -20.42 -17.91
CA ALA A 366 14.84 -19.38 -17.04
C ALA A 366 13.92 -19.15 -15.82
N PRO A 367 14.45 -18.67 -14.67
CA PRO A 367 13.63 -18.34 -13.51
C PRO A 367 12.66 -17.20 -13.80
N GLY A 368 11.63 -17.06 -12.97
CA GLY A 368 10.74 -15.90 -13.01
C GLY A 368 11.47 -14.58 -12.78
N THR A 369 10.91 -13.51 -13.36
CA THR A 369 11.40 -12.14 -13.16
C THR A 369 11.45 -11.80 -11.66
N PRO A 370 12.58 -11.32 -11.13
CA PRO A 370 12.67 -10.89 -9.74
C PRO A 370 11.61 -9.85 -9.39
N ALA A 371 10.98 -10.02 -8.24
CA ALA A 371 9.90 -9.17 -7.79
C ALA A 371 9.99 -8.81 -6.31
N GLY A 372 9.26 -7.77 -5.91
CA GLY A 372 9.22 -7.33 -4.52
C GLY A 372 10.55 -6.73 -4.05
N LEU A 373 11.26 -6.06 -4.94
CA LEU A 373 12.50 -5.36 -4.64
C LEU A 373 12.22 -4.27 -3.58
N VAL A 374 13.02 -4.28 -2.52
CA VAL A 374 12.99 -3.33 -1.40
C VAL A 374 14.39 -2.76 -1.23
N ALA A 375 14.48 -1.45 -1.07
CA ALA A 375 15.69 -0.74 -0.75
C ALA A 375 15.56 -0.17 0.66
N ARG A 376 16.58 -0.40 1.49
CA ARG A 376 16.74 0.21 2.81
C ARG A 376 18.00 1.04 2.81
N THR A 377 17.86 2.31 3.15
CA THR A 377 19.00 3.22 3.25
C THR A 377 19.77 2.94 4.54
N THR A 378 21.09 2.97 4.46
CA THR A 378 22.00 2.85 5.61
C THR A 378 23.08 3.93 5.54
N ASP A 379 23.83 4.11 6.63
CA ASP A 379 24.96 5.03 6.66
C ASP A 379 26.10 4.63 5.69
N GLN A 380 26.12 3.37 5.25
CA GLN A 380 27.16 2.78 4.41
C GLN A 380 26.70 2.53 2.96
N GLY A 381 25.46 2.92 2.60
CA GLY A 381 24.92 2.70 1.25
C GLY A 381 23.47 2.21 1.24
N VAL A 382 23.06 1.46 0.22
CA VAL A 382 21.69 0.96 0.03
C VAL A 382 21.64 -0.56 0.09
N ASN A 383 20.88 -1.09 1.04
CA ASN A 383 20.58 -2.51 1.15
C ASN A 383 19.38 -2.86 0.28
N LEU A 384 19.61 -3.66 -0.75
CA LEU A 384 18.59 -4.22 -1.63
C LEU A 384 18.23 -5.64 -1.19
N THR A 385 16.93 -5.94 -1.16
CA THR A 385 16.40 -7.30 -0.96
C THR A 385 15.24 -7.55 -1.91
N TRP A 386 15.02 -8.78 -2.32
CA TRP A 386 13.89 -9.16 -3.17
C TRP A 386 13.39 -10.57 -2.81
N VAL A 387 12.27 -10.98 -3.41
CA VAL A 387 11.76 -12.35 -3.24
C VAL A 387 12.51 -13.29 -4.18
N LYS A 388 12.80 -14.49 -3.72
CA LYS A 388 13.52 -15.49 -4.51
C LYS A 388 12.75 -15.82 -5.80
N SER A 389 13.45 -15.79 -6.93
CA SER A 389 12.92 -16.22 -8.23
C SER A 389 12.97 -17.74 -8.36
N VAL A 390 11.96 -18.32 -8.99
CA VAL A 390 11.86 -19.76 -9.27
C VAL A 390 11.38 -20.00 -10.70
N ASP A 391 11.74 -21.14 -11.28
CA ASP A 391 10.98 -21.74 -12.37
C ASP A 391 9.79 -22.51 -11.75
N PRO A 392 8.55 -22.00 -11.88
CA PRO A 392 7.41 -22.63 -11.23
C PRO A 392 6.98 -23.94 -11.88
N VAL A 393 7.50 -24.24 -13.07
CA VAL A 393 7.14 -25.41 -13.89
C VAL A 393 8.00 -26.62 -13.53
N SER A 394 9.31 -26.43 -13.35
CA SER A 394 10.24 -27.47 -12.87
C SER A 394 10.41 -27.45 -11.35
N CYS A 395 9.89 -26.44 -10.66
CA CYS A 395 10.04 -26.21 -9.23
C CYS A 395 11.51 -26.03 -8.81
N THR A 396 12.32 -25.40 -9.66
CA THR A 396 13.75 -25.14 -9.41
C THR A 396 13.98 -23.66 -9.11
N ASP A 397 14.99 -23.38 -8.29
CA ASP A 397 15.30 -22.01 -7.84
C ASP A 397 16.24 -21.31 -8.83
N ALA A 398 16.22 -19.99 -8.85
CA ALA A 398 17.31 -19.22 -9.44
C ALA A 398 18.63 -19.55 -8.74
N GLU A 399 19.70 -19.70 -9.53
CA GLU A 399 21.04 -20.02 -9.03
C GLU A 399 21.80 -18.75 -8.65
N ASN A 400 21.57 -17.65 -9.35
CA ASN A 400 22.19 -16.36 -9.07
C ASN A 400 21.40 -15.17 -9.64
N TYR A 401 21.85 -13.95 -9.31
CA TYR A 401 21.28 -12.69 -9.75
C TYR A 401 22.37 -11.73 -10.25
N SER A 402 21.98 -10.83 -11.16
CA SER A 402 22.77 -9.66 -11.54
C SER A 402 22.02 -8.39 -11.14
N ILE A 403 22.72 -7.44 -10.53
CA ILE A 403 22.16 -6.17 -10.05
C ILE A 403 22.65 -5.07 -10.99
N HIS A 404 21.72 -4.27 -11.48
CA HIS A 404 22.00 -3.17 -12.38
C HIS A 404 21.51 -1.86 -11.78
N ARG A 405 22.27 -0.79 -11.98
CA ARG A 405 22.01 0.55 -11.43
C ARG A 405 22.10 1.61 -12.52
N ALA A 406 21.23 2.62 -12.44
CA ALA A 406 21.28 3.83 -13.24
C ALA A 406 21.21 5.09 -12.34
N SER A 407 21.72 6.21 -12.85
CA SER A 407 21.62 7.53 -12.21
C SER A 407 20.39 8.33 -12.66
N LYS A 408 19.59 7.77 -13.58
CA LYS A 408 18.36 8.35 -14.12
C LYS A 408 17.32 7.24 -14.28
N SER A 409 16.05 7.58 -14.10
CA SER A 409 14.94 6.65 -14.31
C SER A 409 14.92 6.20 -15.78
N GLY A 410 14.69 4.91 -15.99
CA GLY A 410 14.68 4.28 -17.31
C GLY A 410 16.07 3.98 -17.90
N GLY A 411 17.16 4.31 -17.19
CA GLY A 411 18.52 3.98 -17.58
C GLY A 411 19.32 5.14 -18.22
N PRO A 412 20.45 4.83 -18.88
CA PRO A 412 21.01 3.49 -19.11
C PRO A 412 21.46 2.81 -17.82
N TYR A 413 21.22 1.50 -17.69
CA TYR A 413 21.65 0.71 -16.53
C TYR A 413 23.02 0.08 -16.73
N GLN A 414 23.82 0.05 -15.67
CA GLN A 414 25.11 -0.61 -15.60
C GLN A 414 25.07 -1.76 -14.60
N ALA A 415 25.66 -2.91 -14.94
CA ALA A 415 25.81 -4.02 -14.00
C ALA A 415 26.82 -3.63 -12.91
N ILE A 416 26.39 -3.64 -11.66
CA ILE A 416 27.24 -3.35 -10.49
C ILE A 416 27.61 -4.61 -9.71
N ALA A 417 26.90 -5.71 -9.94
CA ALA A 417 27.24 -7.02 -9.42
C ALA A 417 26.67 -8.13 -10.30
N GLU A 418 27.41 -9.24 -10.40
CA GLU A 418 27.01 -10.46 -11.10
C GLU A 418 27.16 -11.67 -10.18
N LYS A 419 26.48 -12.76 -10.52
CA LYS A 419 26.55 -14.05 -9.82
C LYS A 419 26.24 -13.95 -8.31
N VAL A 420 25.39 -13.01 -7.91
CA VAL A 420 24.95 -12.88 -6.51
C VAL A 420 24.05 -14.06 -6.17
N SER A 421 24.44 -14.88 -5.19
CA SER A 421 23.75 -16.15 -4.90
C SER A 421 22.54 -16.03 -3.96
N LYS A 422 22.42 -14.90 -3.26
CA LYS A 422 21.33 -14.62 -2.31
C LYS A 422 20.42 -13.51 -2.86
N PRO A 423 19.13 -13.47 -2.49
CA PRO A 423 18.22 -12.42 -2.93
C PRO A 423 18.41 -11.12 -2.13
N ALA A 424 19.66 -10.70 -1.95
CA ALA A 424 20.07 -9.52 -1.22
C ALA A 424 21.41 -9.00 -1.74
N PHE A 425 21.59 -7.68 -1.76
CA PHE A 425 22.82 -7.02 -2.16
C PHE A 425 22.97 -5.69 -1.42
N HIS A 426 24.16 -5.39 -0.93
CA HIS A 426 24.47 -4.09 -0.31
C HIS A 426 25.32 -3.28 -1.28
N ASP A 427 24.72 -2.27 -1.89
CA ASP A 427 25.45 -1.32 -2.73
C ASP A 427 26.10 -0.25 -1.86
N THR A 428 27.42 -0.15 -1.93
CA THR A 428 28.25 0.75 -1.10
C THR A 428 28.98 1.81 -1.94
N ASP A 429 29.02 1.66 -3.27
CA ASP A 429 29.72 2.57 -4.17
C ASP A 429 28.79 3.68 -4.64
N LEU A 430 28.41 4.53 -3.70
CA LEU A 430 27.29 5.46 -3.85
C LEU A 430 27.63 6.85 -3.32
N GLN A 431 27.13 7.87 -4.00
CA GLN A 431 27.26 9.25 -3.55
C GLN A 431 26.07 9.65 -2.69
N ARG A 432 26.35 10.16 -1.48
CA ARG A 432 25.32 10.60 -0.52
C ARG A 432 24.45 11.71 -1.11
N GLY A 433 23.14 11.60 -0.89
CA GLY A 433 22.09 12.51 -1.34
C GLY A 433 21.60 12.24 -2.76
N ASN A 434 22.26 11.37 -3.52
CA ASN A 434 21.86 11.04 -4.88
C ASN A 434 20.77 9.96 -4.91
N LEU A 435 19.87 10.10 -5.88
CA LEU A 435 18.85 9.11 -6.21
C LEU A 435 19.39 8.15 -7.29
N TYR A 436 19.29 6.85 -7.04
CA TYR A 436 19.68 5.79 -7.96
C TYR A 436 18.50 4.88 -8.27
N PHE A 437 18.57 4.21 -9.42
CA PHE A 437 17.49 3.37 -9.94
C PHE A 437 18.02 1.96 -10.18
N TYR A 438 17.39 0.97 -9.54
CA TYR A 438 17.87 -0.41 -9.53
C TYR A 438 16.94 -1.34 -10.28
N VAL A 439 17.52 -2.28 -11.02
CA VAL A 439 16.83 -3.45 -11.56
C VAL A 439 17.63 -4.72 -11.30
N VAL A 440 16.94 -5.84 -11.11
CA VAL A 440 17.55 -7.14 -10.82
C VAL A 440 17.11 -8.16 -11.86
N LYS A 441 18.05 -9.01 -12.31
CA LYS A 441 17.77 -10.19 -13.16
C LYS A 441 18.15 -11.47 -12.42
N ALA A 442 17.37 -12.52 -12.59
CA ALA A 442 17.67 -13.87 -12.09
C ALA A 442 18.24 -14.74 -13.21
N ALA A 443 19.08 -15.70 -12.85
CA ALA A 443 19.63 -16.66 -13.79
C ALA A 443 19.71 -18.08 -13.19
N ASN A 444 19.62 -19.06 -14.08
CA ASN A 444 20.00 -20.46 -13.83
C ASN A 444 20.77 -20.98 -15.07
N LYS A 445 21.10 -22.27 -15.08
CA LYS A 445 21.79 -22.91 -16.22
C LYS A 445 21.04 -22.83 -17.56
N THR A 446 19.73 -22.61 -17.52
CA THR A 446 18.88 -22.61 -18.72
C THR A 446 18.73 -21.22 -19.33
N GLY A 447 18.84 -20.16 -18.52
CA GLY A 447 18.79 -18.79 -19.03
C GLY A 447 18.67 -17.71 -17.97
N VAL A 448 18.47 -16.49 -18.46
CA VAL A 448 18.34 -15.26 -17.65
C VAL A 448 16.91 -14.73 -17.79
N SER A 449 16.33 -14.28 -16.69
CA SER A 449 15.00 -13.67 -16.67
C SER A 449 14.99 -12.26 -17.31
N ALA A 450 13.80 -11.71 -17.51
CA ALA A 450 13.66 -10.27 -17.67
C ALA A 450 14.11 -9.52 -16.39
N ALA A 451 14.34 -8.22 -16.51
CA ALA A 451 14.63 -7.36 -15.37
C ALA A 451 13.37 -7.13 -14.51
N SER A 452 13.55 -6.99 -13.20
CA SER A 452 12.51 -6.50 -12.30
C SER A 452 12.02 -5.13 -12.74
N ALA A 453 10.87 -4.70 -12.19
CA ALA A 453 10.55 -3.27 -12.23
C ALA A 453 11.66 -2.45 -11.57
N GLU A 454 11.82 -1.23 -12.06
CA GLU A 454 12.75 -0.25 -11.51
C GLU A 454 12.36 0.11 -10.07
N LEU A 455 13.35 0.13 -9.18
CA LEU A 455 13.20 0.65 -7.82
C LEU A 455 14.09 1.87 -7.63
N PRO A 456 13.52 3.07 -7.40
CA PRO A 456 14.30 4.22 -6.98
C PRO A 456 14.69 4.12 -5.50
N ALA A 457 15.94 4.46 -5.17
CA ALA A 457 16.43 4.57 -3.81
C ALA A 457 17.49 5.67 -3.67
N SER A 458 17.36 6.49 -2.63
CA SER A 458 18.32 7.53 -2.29
C SER A 458 19.37 7.03 -1.32
N VAL A 459 20.59 7.53 -1.44
CA VAL A 459 21.70 7.20 -0.53
C VAL A 459 21.72 8.26 0.57
N ALA A 460 21.21 7.91 1.75
CA ALA A 460 20.74 8.89 2.73
C ALA A 460 19.59 9.76 2.17
N LEU A 461 19.06 10.65 3.00
CA LEU A 461 18.07 11.62 2.57
C LEU A 461 18.71 12.68 1.66
N PRO A 462 17.97 13.24 0.69
CA PRO A 462 18.47 14.31 -0.15
C PRO A 462 18.86 15.51 0.71
N GLY A 463 20.04 16.10 0.48
CA GLY A 463 20.44 17.31 1.19
C GLY A 463 19.38 18.41 1.02
N PRO A 464 18.98 19.14 2.09
CA PRO A 464 19.60 19.23 3.41
C PRO A 464 19.00 18.29 4.48
N TRP A 465 18.23 17.29 4.09
CA TRP A 465 17.46 16.46 5.03
C TRP A 465 18.32 15.45 5.79
N LEU A 466 17.98 15.28 7.06
CA LEU A 466 18.50 14.29 8.01
C LEU A 466 17.31 13.67 8.75
N SER A 467 17.53 12.60 9.50
CA SER A 467 16.50 12.08 10.39
C SER A 467 17.06 11.49 11.67
N MET A 468 16.25 11.50 12.73
CA MET A 468 16.55 10.84 14.00
C MET A 468 15.28 10.62 14.82
N ASP A 469 15.38 9.74 15.82
CA ASP A 469 14.38 9.67 16.89
C ASP A 469 14.62 10.79 17.91
N ILE A 470 13.53 11.35 18.41
CA ILE A 470 13.49 12.40 19.41
C ILE A 470 12.99 11.78 20.71
N GLY A 471 13.71 12.04 21.80
CA GLY A 471 13.42 11.45 23.10
C GLY A 471 13.74 9.95 23.14
N ASN A 472 13.38 9.32 24.25
CA ASN A 472 13.64 7.89 24.46
C ASN A 472 12.49 7.03 23.89
N VAL A 473 12.68 6.53 22.68
CA VAL A 473 11.75 5.65 21.94
C VAL A 473 12.02 4.18 22.18
N GLY A 474 10.96 3.35 22.21
CA GLY A 474 11.08 1.91 22.44
C GLY A 474 11.43 1.09 21.20
N ALA A 475 11.27 1.66 20.01
CA ALA A 475 11.62 1.07 18.72
C ALA A 475 12.18 2.17 17.81
N SER A 476 13.37 1.96 17.25
CA SER A 476 14.01 2.96 16.40
C SER A 476 13.22 3.21 15.13
N GLY A 477 13.05 4.49 14.78
CA GLY A 477 12.46 4.92 13.52
C GLY A 477 13.46 4.99 12.37
N PHE A 478 12.94 5.19 11.16
CA PHE A 478 13.76 5.49 9.99
C PHE A 478 13.00 6.37 8.99
N THR A 479 13.73 7.04 8.11
CA THR A 479 13.17 7.83 7.00
C THR A 479 13.79 7.37 5.70
N GLU A 480 12.96 7.23 4.67
CA GLU A 480 13.37 6.96 3.29
C GLU A 480 12.85 8.02 2.34
N PHE A 481 13.59 8.22 1.24
CA PHE A 481 13.18 9.07 0.13
C PHE A 481 13.40 8.33 -1.18
N ASN A 482 12.38 8.32 -2.04
CA ASN A 482 12.41 7.58 -3.31
C ASN A 482 12.30 8.49 -4.55
N GLY A 483 12.56 9.78 -4.40
CA GLY A 483 12.36 10.79 -5.46
C GLY A 483 10.98 11.47 -5.40
N ASN A 484 9.93 10.73 -5.01
CA ASN A 484 8.55 11.20 -5.03
C ASN A 484 7.94 11.39 -3.65
N ASN A 485 8.39 10.61 -2.66
CA ASN A 485 7.81 10.58 -1.32
C ASN A 485 8.90 10.50 -0.25
N PHE A 486 8.65 11.12 0.90
CA PHE A 486 9.26 10.73 2.17
C PHE A 486 8.38 9.67 2.83
N THR A 487 8.98 8.57 3.29
CA THR A 487 8.31 7.56 4.11
C THR A 487 9.04 7.44 5.44
N LEU A 488 8.32 7.75 6.52
CA LEU A 488 8.84 7.71 7.88
C LEU A 488 8.19 6.55 8.63
N GLU A 489 9.00 5.77 9.33
CA GLU A 489 8.58 4.86 10.39
C GLU A 489 8.94 5.50 11.73
N GLY A 490 7.97 5.64 12.63
CA GLY A 490 8.20 6.27 13.93
C GLY A 490 7.38 5.65 15.05
N GLU A 491 8.05 5.30 16.14
CA GLU A 491 7.44 5.07 17.46
C GLU A 491 7.30 6.40 18.20
N GLY A 492 6.53 6.41 19.29
CA GLY A 492 6.59 7.51 20.24
C GLY A 492 5.34 7.57 21.11
N ASN A 493 5.51 7.94 22.39
CA ASN A 493 4.39 8.11 23.30
C ASN A 493 3.52 9.32 22.92
N ASP A 494 4.15 10.49 22.72
CA ASP A 494 3.43 11.66 22.24
C ASP A 494 4.36 12.80 21.78
N ILE A 495 3.80 13.73 21.00
CA ILE A 495 4.32 15.10 20.81
C ILE A 495 3.44 16.00 21.68
N ASN A 496 3.73 16.03 22.98
CA ASN A 496 2.91 16.66 24.02
C ASN A 496 3.66 16.79 25.35
N GLY A 497 3.08 17.53 26.29
CA GLY A 497 3.64 17.72 27.64
C GLY A 497 5.01 18.43 27.62
N PRO A 498 5.88 18.18 28.61
CA PRO A 498 7.20 18.80 28.70
C PRO A 498 8.29 18.10 27.88
N SER A 499 8.03 16.90 27.34
CA SER A 499 9.03 16.12 26.59
C SER A 499 8.37 15.27 25.50
N ASP A 500 8.90 15.35 24.29
CA ASP A 500 8.42 14.63 23.11
C ASP A 500 9.07 13.27 22.93
N LYS A 501 8.34 12.36 22.27
CA LYS A 501 8.85 11.08 21.75
C LYS A 501 8.28 10.82 20.36
N PHE A 502 9.12 10.83 19.31
CA PHE A 502 8.72 10.61 17.91
C PHE A 502 9.92 10.46 16.96
N HIS A 503 9.70 10.02 15.72
CA HIS A 503 10.70 10.06 14.65
C HIS A 503 10.61 11.37 13.83
N PHE A 504 11.73 12.02 13.55
CA PHE A 504 11.78 13.32 12.88
C PHE A 504 12.69 13.31 11.67
N ALA A 505 12.14 13.60 10.48
CA ALA A 505 12.92 13.95 9.30
C ALA A 505 13.02 15.48 9.21
N PHE A 506 14.23 16.05 9.15
CA PHE A 506 14.44 17.47 9.36
C PHE A 506 15.59 18.06 8.56
N ALA A 507 15.54 19.37 8.37
CA ALA A 507 16.63 20.17 7.82
C ALA A 507 17.02 21.28 8.81
N PRO A 508 18.33 21.57 8.99
CA PRO A 508 18.76 22.80 9.65
C PRO A 508 18.28 24.02 8.86
N PHE A 509 17.75 25.02 9.55
CA PHE A 509 17.21 26.22 8.92
C PHE A 509 17.56 27.48 9.72
N THR A 510 17.73 28.60 9.02
CA THR A 510 18.03 29.91 9.63
C THR A 510 17.07 30.98 9.15
N GLY A 511 16.45 31.69 10.10
CA GLY A 511 15.65 32.88 9.82
C GLY A 511 14.16 32.61 9.72
N GLU A 512 13.54 33.11 8.66
CA GLU A 512 12.09 33.09 8.43
C GLU A 512 11.79 32.15 7.26
N GLY A 513 10.63 31.50 7.28
CA GLY A 513 10.33 30.52 6.25
C GLY A 513 9.03 29.78 6.45
N THR A 514 8.73 28.92 5.48
CA THR A 514 7.51 28.15 5.40
C THR A 514 7.86 26.70 5.14
N ILE A 515 7.24 25.77 5.87
CA ILE A 515 7.18 24.36 5.46
C ILE A 515 5.77 24.01 5.00
N THR A 516 5.66 23.37 3.85
CA THR A 516 4.41 22.79 3.33
C THR A 516 4.65 21.32 2.99
N ALA A 517 3.70 20.46 3.35
CA ALA A 517 3.69 19.05 2.96
C ALA A 517 2.25 18.57 2.79
N ARG A 518 2.07 17.48 2.02
CA ARG A 518 0.81 16.75 1.98
C ARG A 518 1.01 15.38 2.61
N VAL A 519 0.22 15.11 3.65
CA VAL A 519 0.20 13.82 4.33
C VAL A 519 -0.62 12.85 3.49
N ILE A 520 -0.04 11.71 3.14
CA ILE A 520 -0.68 10.68 2.30
C ILE A 520 -1.24 9.55 3.18
N ARG A 521 -2.39 9.00 2.78
CA ARG A 521 -3.00 7.80 3.37
C ARG A 521 -2.30 6.52 2.86
N PRO A 522 -2.38 5.40 3.60
CA PRO A 522 -2.85 5.26 4.98
C PRO A 522 -1.69 5.33 5.99
N MET A 523 -2.04 5.61 7.24
CA MET A 523 -1.16 5.40 8.40
C MET A 523 -1.57 4.13 9.14
N SER A 524 -0.62 3.44 9.75
CA SER A 524 -0.90 2.17 10.43
C SER A 524 -1.52 2.39 11.82
N SER A 525 -1.04 3.35 12.61
CA SER A 525 -1.68 3.70 13.90
C SER A 525 -2.85 4.67 13.71
N GLN A 526 -3.97 4.41 14.37
CA GLN A 526 -5.12 5.33 14.40
C GLN A 526 -4.89 6.59 15.27
N TRP A 527 -3.83 6.60 16.06
CA TRP A 527 -3.41 7.70 16.92
C TRP A 527 -2.18 8.43 16.37
N THR A 528 -1.86 8.19 15.11
CA THR A 528 -0.73 8.83 14.45
C THR A 528 -0.82 10.35 14.59
N LYS A 529 0.27 10.96 15.08
CA LYS A 529 0.52 12.39 14.92
C LYS A 529 1.50 12.57 13.76
N SER A 530 1.00 13.16 12.69
CA SER A 530 1.75 13.50 11.48
C SER A 530 1.57 14.98 11.17
N GLY A 531 2.56 15.62 10.57
CA GLY A 531 2.37 16.95 10.00
C GLY A 531 3.66 17.64 9.61
N VAL A 532 3.79 18.91 9.99
CA VAL A 532 5.00 19.71 9.80
C VAL A 532 5.38 20.42 11.09
N MET A 533 6.67 20.61 11.34
CA MET A 533 7.20 21.13 12.59
C MET A 533 8.38 22.07 12.37
N MET A 534 8.48 23.10 13.21
CA MET A 534 9.66 23.91 13.44
C MET A 534 10.03 23.83 14.92
N ARG A 535 11.23 23.37 15.26
CA ARG A 535 11.69 23.18 16.64
C ARG A 535 13.09 23.76 16.83
N GLU A 536 13.34 24.34 18.00
CA GLU A 536 14.59 25.08 18.26
C GLU A 536 15.83 24.18 18.34
N SER A 537 15.76 23.08 19.10
CA SER A 537 16.81 22.07 19.22
C SER A 537 16.26 20.67 18.91
N LEU A 538 17.13 19.65 18.89
CA LEU A 538 16.73 18.25 18.72
C LEU A 538 16.45 17.54 20.07
N ASP A 539 16.56 18.27 21.18
CA ASP A 539 16.29 17.76 22.53
C ASP A 539 14.80 17.56 22.75
N ALA A 540 14.42 16.52 23.48
CA ALA A 540 13.03 16.12 23.65
C ALA A 540 12.12 17.21 24.25
N ASP A 541 12.69 18.13 25.03
CA ASP A 541 11.99 19.22 25.71
C ASP A 541 12.02 20.56 24.93
N SER A 542 12.51 20.55 23.69
CA SER A 542 12.66 21.75 22.86
C SER A 542 11.34 22.52 22.72
N ARG A 543 11.42 23.86 22.74
CA ARG A 543 10.33 24.70 22.24
C ARG A 543 10.07 24.39 20.76
N HIS A 544 8.81 24.38 20.33
CA HIS A 544 8.43 24.09 18.96
C HIS A 544 7.09 24.73 18.59
N ALA A 545 6.88 24.90 17.29
CA ALA A 545 5.57 25.07 16.68
C ALA A 545 5.37 23.95 15.65
N SER A 546 4.15 23.43 15.57
CA SER A 546 3.84 22.33 14.65
C SER A 546 2.42 22.45 14.15
N VAL A 547 2.20 22.12 12.88
CA VAL A 547 0.85 21.81 12.40
C VAL A 547 0.75 20.32 12.30
N LEU A 548 -0.09 19.73 13.17
CA LEU A 548 -0.27 18.29 13.25
C LEU A 548 -1.70 17.92 12.88
N LEU A 549 -1.83 16.84 12.10
CA LEU A 549 -3.03 16.02 12.11
C LEU A 549 -2.97 15.16 13.38
N LEU A 550 -3.84 15.49 14.33
CA LEU A 550 -3.99 14.83 15.61
C LEU A 550 -4.78 13.52 15.48
N PRO A 551 -4.74 12.64 16.50
CA PRO A 551 -5.65 11.52 16.61
C PRO A 551 -7.09 11.93 16.34
N HIS A 552 -7.80 11.09 15.59
CA HIS A 552 -9.15 11.37 15.10
C HIS A 552 -9.26 12.49 14.05
N TRP A 553 -8.13 12.79 13.37
CA TRP A 553 -8.04 13.62 12.17
C TRP A 553 -8.61 15.01 12.38
N SER A 554 -8.04 15.69 13.37
CA SER A 554 -8.17 17.13 13.50
C SER A 554 -6.84 17.78 13.18
N GLY A 555 -6.82 18.80 12.31
CA GLY A 555 -5.66 19.67 12.19
C GLY A 555 -5.60 20.61 13.38
N ALA A 556 -4.41 20.87 13.92
CA ALA A 556 -4.22 21.85 14.97
C ALA A 556 -2.82 22.47 14.91
N LEU A 557 -2.69 23.68 15.44
CA LEU A 557 -1.40 24.28 15.75
C LEU A 557 -1.00 23.81 17.16
N VAL A 558 0.07 23.03 17.27
CA VAL A 558 0.58 22.46 18.53
C VAL A 558 1.90 23.13 18.86
N THR A 559 2.03 23.67 20.08
CA THR A 559 3.19 24.49 20.46
C THR A 559 3.70 24.21 21.85
N ARG A 560 5.03 24.29 22.01
CA ARG A 560 5.72 24.44 23.29
C ARG A 560 6.49 25.75 23.24
N THR A 561 6.15 26.72 24.10
CA THR A 561 6.69 28.08 24.02
C THR A 561 8.04 28.24 24.73
N GLY A 562 8.32 27.41 25.75
CA GLY A 562 9.58 27.39 26.49
C GLY A 562 10.16 25.97 26.58
N THR A 563 11.48 25.86 26.68
CA THR A 563 12.17 24.58 26.90
C THR A 563 11.68 23.92 28.19
N GLY A 564 11.29 22.65 28.14
CA GLY A 564 10.71 21.91 29.28
C GLY A 564 9.30 22.37 29.69
N GLY A 565 8.70 23.31 28.95
CA GLY A 565 7.35 23.81 29.22
C GLY A 565 6.24 22.91 28.68
N GLU A 566 5.01 23.19 29.07
CA GLU A 566 3.84 22.44 28.61
C GLU A 566 3.51 22.67 27.13
N THR A 567 3.04 21.61 26.47
CA THR A 567 2.54 21.68 25.10
C THR A 567 1.09 22.12 25.07
N ASN A 568 0.76 23.05 24.19
CA ASN A 568 -0.56 23.62 24.01
C ASN A 568 -1.09 23.31 22.61
N THR A 569 -2.42 23.11 22.49
CA THR A 569 -3.10 22.85 21.22
C THR A 569 -4.06 23.99 20.89
N HIS A 570 -3.88 24.62 19.73
CA HIS A 570 -4.61 25.80 19.28
C HIS A 570 -5.43 25.51 18.02
N GLY A 571 -6.60 26.17 17.95
CA GLY A 571 -7.55 26.15 16.84
C GLY A 571 -7.70 24.78 16.16
N LYS A 572 -7.98 23.77 16.99
CA LYS A 572 -8.26 22.40 16.55
C LYS A 572 -9.46 22.39 15.60
N ARG A 573 -9.28 21.85 14.39
CA ARG A 573 -10.32 21.72 13.37
C ARG A 573 -10.45 20.28 12.90
N ARG A 574 -11.64 19.70 13.04
CA ARG A 574 -11.93 18.34 12.60
C ARG A 574 -12.09 18.30 11.08
N LEU A 575 -11.46 17.32 10.42
CA LEU A 575 -11.68 17.08 8.99
C LEU A 575 -13.12 16.58 8.76
N SER A 576 -13.70 16.89 7.59
CA SER A 576 -15.05 16.46 7.24
C SER A 576 -15.10 14.95 6.95
N GLU A 577 -16.31 14.36 6.98
CA GLU A 577 -16.53 12.93 6.69
C GLU A 577 -16.12 12.53 5.26
N LYS A 578 -15.98 13.49 4.34
CA LYS A 578 -15.39 13.26 3.01
C LYS A 578 -13.93 12.79 3.09
N HIS A 579 -13.22 13.25 4.11
CA HIS A 579 -11.80 12.99 4.35
C HIS A 579 -11.56 12.02 5.51
N ILE A 580 -12.63 11.56 6.18
CA ILE A 580 -12.57 10.59 7.27
C ILE A 580 -13.55 9.44 7.02
N ILE A 581 -13.06 8.20 6.95
CA ILE A 581 -13.93 7.02 6.96
C ILE A 581 -14.31 6.65 8.40
N LYS A 582 -15.52 6.11 8.60
CA LYS A 582 -16.08 5.64 9.89
C LYS A 582 -15.02 4.98 10.77
N LYS A 583 -15.07 5.26 12.08
CA LYS A 583 -14.05 4.93 13.11
C LYS A 583 -12.76 5.75 13.03
N ASN A 584 -12.85 7.00 12.55
CA ASN A 584 -11.77 7.99 12.56
C ASN A 584 -10.52 7.50 11.81
N ARG A 585 -10.59 7.36 10.48
CA ARG A 585 -9.45 7.08 9.58
C ARG A 585 -9.31 8.16 8.51
N LEU A 586 -8.09 8.69 8.27
CA LEU A 586 -7.84 9.60 7.15
C LEU A 586 -8.06 8.85 5.84
N SER A 587 -9.05 9.29 5.08
CA SER A 587 -9.46 8.65 3.84
C SER A 587 -8.97 9.39 2.61
N THR A 588 -8.33 10.54 2.69
CA THR A 588 -7.74 11.20 1.52
C THR A 588 -6.49 11.94 1.96
N PRO A 589 -5.51 12.20 1.07
CA PRO A 589 -4.40 13.07 1.39
C PRO A 589 -4.85 14.43 1.93
N TYR A 590 -4.04 15.07 2.76
CA TYR A 590 -4.36 16.37 3.33
C TYR A 590 -3.12 17.25 3.47
N TRP A 591 -3.26 18.54 3.14
CA TRP A 591 -2.17 19.50 3.17
C TRP A 591 -2.04 20.18 4.52
N VAL A 592 -0.80 20.40 4.94
CA VAL A 592 -0.44 21.13 6.14
C VAL A 592 0.68 22.13 5.84
N ARG A 593 0.64 23.28 6.50
CA ARG A 593 1.63 24.35 6.33
C ARG A 593 1.90 25.08 7.64
N LEU A 594 3.16 25.38 7.90
CA LEU A 594 3.57 26.23 9.02
C LEU A 594 4.47 27.35 8.51
N ILE A 595 4.13 28.59 8.85
CA ILE A 595 4.86 29.80 8.46
C ILE A 595 5.47 30.43 9.71
N ARG A 596 6.75 30.82 9.64
CA ARG A 596 7.44 31.62 10.65
C ARG A 596 7.82 32.97 10.07
N PHE A 597 7.41 34.04 10.75
CA PHE A 597 7.87 35.41 10.52
C PHE A 597 8.31 36.01 11.86
N ARG A 598 9.59 36.34 12.00
CA ARG A 598 10.23 36.67 13.29
C ARG A 598 9.98 35.58 14.35
N ASN A 599 9.28 35.93 15.43
CA ASN A 599 8.85 35.02 16.49
C ASN A 599 7.41 34.53 16.31
N ARG A 600 6.70 34.98 15.28
CA ARG A 600 5.31 34.60 15.05
C ARG A 600 5.23 33.36 14.16
N PHE A 601 4.50 32.36 14.63
CA PHE A 601 4.23 31.10 13.95
C PHE A 601 2.76 31.00 13.63
N THR A 602 2.42 30.75 12.37
CA THR A 602 1.03 30.64 11.90
C THR A 602 0.83 29.33 11.16
N GLY A 603 -0.15 28.54 11.60
CA GLY A 603 -0.44 27.21 11.08
C GLY A 603 -1.65 27.20 10.15
N TYR A 604 -1.57 26.41 9.08
CA TYR A 604 -2.64 26.24 8.10
C TYR A 604 -2.83 24.78 7.70
N MET A 605 -4.04 24.45 7.25
CA MET A 605 -4.38 23.16 6.65
C MET A 605 -5.23 23.36 5.38
N SER A 606 -5.19 22.41 4.45
CA SER A 606 -5.98 22.50 3.20
C SER A 606 -6.36 21.13 2.64
N PRO A 607 -7.59 20.95 2.11
CA PRO A 607 -7.99 19.71 1.45
C PRO A 607 -7.38 19.53 0.05
N ASP A 608 -6.94 20.61 -0.60
CA ASP A 608 -6.54 20.62 -2.02
C ASP A 608 -5.19 21.30 -2.30
N GLY A 609 -4.65 22.06 -1.35
CA GLY A 609 -3.39 22.79 -1.48
C GLY A 609 -3.56 24.22 -2.00
N PHE A 610 -4.79 24.62 -2.29
CA PHE A 610 -5.16 25.95 -2.80
C PHE A 610 -6.01 26.74 -1.80
N HIS A 611 -7.03 26.10 -1.22
CA HIS A 611 -7.90 26.70 -0.22
C HIS A 611 -7.38 26.41 1.18
N TRP A 612 -6.65 27.38 1.75
CA TRP A 612 -6.01 27.25 3.05
C TRP A 612 -6.87 27.80 4.18
N GLN A 613 -7.02 27.01 5.24
CA GLN A 613 -7.69 27.39 6.46
C GLN A 613 -6.68 27.59 7.58
N GLU A 614 -6.74 28.74 8.25
CA GLU A 614 -5.89 29.04 9.40
C GLU A 614 -6.32 28.24 10.65
N LEU A 615 -5.34 27.64 11.30
CA LEU A 615 -5.46 26.93 12.58
C LEU A 615 -5.11 27.83 13.77
N GLY A 616 -4.33 28.88 13.55
CA GLY A 616 -4.03 29.90 14.55
C GLY A 616 -2.64 30.51 14.36
N SER A 617 -2.34 31.51 15.20
CA SER A 617 -1.07 32.23 15.21
C SER A 617 -0.61 32.49 16.65
N ILE A 618 0.69 32.34 16.92
CA ILE A 618 1.27 32.53 18.26
C ILE A 618 2.71 33.02 18.18
N GLU A 619 3.14 33.78 19.19
CA GLU A 619 4.54 34.18 19.34
C GLU A 619 5.32 33.17 20.20
N ILE A 620 6.45 32.71 19.67
CA ILE A 620 7.42 31.87 20.37
C ILE A 620 8.78 32.53 20.19
N PRO A 621 9.46 32.93 21.27
CA PRO A 621 10.79 33.53 21.18
C PRO A 621 11.82 32.44 20.84
N MET A 622 11.86 32.02 19.58
CA MET A 622 12.71 30.95 19.08
C MET A 622 13.99 31.53 18.46
N LYS A 623 15.13 30.89 18.68
CA LYS A 623 16.41 31.22 18.05
C LYS A 623 16.29 31.26 16.53
N ARG A 624 17.17 32.04 15.89
CA ARG A 624 17.21 32.15 14.42
C ARG A 624 17.65 30.85 13.75
N LYS A 625 18.54 30.08 14.38
CA LYS A 625 18.91 28.72 13.95
C LYS A 625 17.98 27.72 14.64
N PHE A 626 17.34 26.86 13.85
CA PHE A 626 16.37 25.86 14.31
C PHE A 626 16.26 24.74 13.28
N TYR A 627 15.36 23.78 13.51
CA TYR A 627 15.12 22.65 12.63
C TYR A 627 13.68 22.66 12.11
N ILE A 628 13.52 22.44 10.80
CA ILE A 628 12.23 22.39 10.10
C ILE A 628 12.02 20.99 9.54
N GLY A 629 10.85 20.39 9.70
CA GLY A 629 10.67 19.01 9.24
C GLY A 629 9.33 18.33 9.45
N LEU A 630 9.35 17.01 9.32
CA LEU A 630 8.22 16.09 9.25
C LEU A 630 8.28 15.12 10.46
N PRO A 631 7.28 15.12 11.35
CA PRO A 631 7.21 14.19 12.48
C PRO A 631 6.36 12.94 12.17
N ALA A 632 6.79 11.78 12.66
CA ALA A 632 6.00 10.56 12.72
C ALA A 632 5.95 10.02 14.17
N CYS A 633 4.77 9.99 14.77
CA CYS A 633 4.57 9.51 16.13
C CYS A 633 3.37 8.57 16.16
N SER A 634 3.55 7.35 16.66
CA SER A 634 2.51 6.33 16.71
C SER A 634 1.48 6.52 17.84
N GLN A 635 1.87 7.27 18.89
CA GLN A 635 1.21 7.29 20.20
C GLN A 635 1.06 5.90 20.84
N LEU A 636 2.01 5.00 20.54
CA LEU A 636 2.03 3.63 21.04
C LEU A 636 3.45 3.27 21.45
N GLU A 637 3.60 2.66 22.63
CA GLU A 637 4.90 2.16 23.09
C GLU A 637 5.33 0.94 22.27
N LYS A 638 6.58 0.94 21.79
CA LYS A 638 7.20 -0.18 21.06
C LYS A 638 6.49 -0.59 19.75
N VAL A 639 5.54 0.21 19.27
CA VAL A 639 4.82 -0.02 18.02
C VAL A 639 4.98 1.22 17.16
N THR A 640 5.54 1.06 15.96
CA THR A 640 5.75 2.16 15.02
C THR A 640 4.52 2.43 14.16
N THR A 641 4.42 3.67 13.69
CA THR A 641 3.50 4.06 12.62
C THR A 641 4.26 4.50 11.38
N THR A 642 3.72 4.17 10.21
CA THR A 642 4.21 4.71 8.93
C THR A 642 3.47 5.99 8.59
N VAL A 643 4.23 7.03 8.22
CA VAL A 643 3.71 8.28 7.68
C VAL A 643 4.39 8.57 6.36
N THR A 644 3.60 8.80 5.31
CA THR A 644 4.12 9.16 3.99
C THR A 644 3.76 10.60 3.67
N TYR A 645 4.73 11.33 3.12
CA TYR A 645 4.58 12.71 2.68
C TYR A 645 5.01 12.85 1.24
N ASP A 646 4.19 13.52 0.43
CA ASP A 646 4.61 14.08 -0.84
C ASP A 646 4.55 15.61 -0.79
N ASN A 647 4.96 16.23 -1.89
CA ASN A 647 4.87 17.67 -2.10
C ASN A 647 5.53 18.49 -0.99
N VAL A 648 6.60 17.94 -0.40
CA VAL A 648 7.34 18.56 0.69
C VAL A 648 8.16 19.74 0.13
N SER A 649 8.03 20.90 0.78
CA SER A 649 8.77 22.10 0.40
C SER A 649 9.12 22.94 1.62
N ILE A 650 10.37 23.40 1.62
CA ILE A 650 10.93 24.44 2.48
C ILE A 650 11.60 25.49 1.58
N PRO A 651 11.99 26.68 2.08
CA PRO A 651 12.51 27.73 1.22
C PRO A 651 13.81 27.35 0.48
N THR A 652 14.63 26.48 1.08
CA THR A 652 15.93 26.05 0.54
C THR A 652 15.89 24.72 -0.21
N TRP A 653 14.76 24.01 -0.17
CA TRP A 653 14.64 22.68 -0.77
C TRP A 653 13.20 22.34 -1.12
N ARG A 654 12.99 21.72 -2.28
CA ARG A 654 11.67 21.29 -2.75
C ARG A 654 11.76 19.91 -3.37
N MET A 655 10.73 19.11 -3.14
CA MET A 655 10.53 17.85 -3.85
C MET A 655 10.23 18.14 -5.33
N SER A 656 10.89 17.41 -6.22
CA SER A 656 10.67 17.45 -7.67
C SER A 656 9.31 16.84 -8.04
N ASP A 657 8.66 17.36 -9.07
CA ASP A 657 7.48 16.75 -9.69
C ASP A 657 7.88 16.15 -11.05
N GLY A 658 8.43 14.93 -11.02
CA GLY A 658 9.13 14.35 -12.17
C GLY A 658 10.32 15.22 -12.59
N ASP A 659 10.39 15.57 -13.88
CA ASP A 659 11.42 16.49 -14.41
C ASP A 659 11.13 17.98 -14.14
N ARG A 660 9.97 18.32 -13.57
CA ARG A 660 9.58 19.71 -13.32
C ARG A 660 10.06 20.15 -11.94
N ILE A 661 10.99 21.10 -11.93
CA ILE A 661 11.32 21.87 -10.74
C ILE A 661 10.20 22.90 -10.52
N ILE A 662 9.36 22.71 -9.49
CA ILE A 662 8.39 23.74 -9.07
C ILE A 662 9.17 24.85 -8.35
N THR A 663 9.65 25.83 -9.11
CA THR A 663 10.55 26.90 -8.64
C THR A 663 9.89 27.84 -7.62
N ALA A 664 8.57 28.06 -7.68
CA ALA A 664 7.82 28.87 -6.73
C ALA A 664 6.37 28.35 -6.58
N ARG A 665 5.84 28.36 -5.35
CA ARG A 665 4.42 28.08 -5.08
C ARG A 665 3.75 29.40 -4.75
N PRO A 666 2.54 29.70 -5.26
CA PRO A 666 1.76 30.87 -4.86
C PRO A 666 1.78 31.11 -3.35
N GLU A 667 2.35 32.24 -2.89
CA GLU A 667 2.44 32.62 -1.47
C GLU A 667 2.06 34.10 -1.27
N PRO A 668 1.00 34.41 -0.49
CA PRO A 668 0.61 35.78 -0.21
C PRO A 668 1.45 36.42 0.91
N ARG A 669 1.57 37.76 0.94
CA ARG A 669 2.19 38.51 2.05
C ARG A 669 1.18 39.17 2.99
N TRP A 670 0.21 38.40 3.48
CA TRP A 670 -0.81 38.88 4.43
C TRP A 670 -0.22 39.57 5.67
N HIS A 671 1.03 39.23 6.04
CA HIS A 671 1.73 39.82 7.17
C HIS A 671 2.24 41.26 6.94
N LYS A 672 2.20 41.78 5.70
CA LYS A 672 2.56 43.16 5.39
C LYS A 672 1.30 43.98 5.12
N SER A 673 0.91 44.85 6.05
CA SER A 673 -0.32 45.65 5.96
C SER A 673 -0.42 46.40 4.63
N ALA A 674 0.65 47.05 4.18
CA ALA A 674 0.68 47.76 2.89
C ALA A 674 0.49 46.84 1.67
N TRP A 675 0.97 45.60 1.73
CA TRP A 675 0.74 44.61 0.67
C TRP A 675 -0.72 44.17 0.66
N LEU A 676 -1.27 43.84 1.84
CA LEU A 676 -2.65 43.39 2.00
C LEU A 676 -3.67 44.48 1.61
N GLU A 677 -3.42 45.72 2.02
CA GLU A 677 -4.23 46.88 1.64
C GLU A 677 -4.26 47.06 0.12
N ARG A 678 -3.09 47.01 -0.53
CA ARG A 678 -3.01 47.13 -2.00
C ARG A 678 -3.69 45.95 -2.68
N HIS A 679 -3.43 44.72 -2.26
CA HIS A 679 -4.09 43.53 -2.79
C HIS A 679 -5.63 43.63 -2.69
N ASN A 680 -6.15 44.06 -1.54
CA ASN A 680 -7.58 44.29 -1.37
C ASN A 680 -8.12 45.40 -2.29
N SER A 681 -7.34 46.47 -2.51
CA SER A 681 -7.71 47.55 -3.44
C SER A 681 -7.80 47.06 -4.89
N ILE A 682 -6.87 46.19 -5.30
CA ILE A 682 -6.84 45.55 -6.62
C ILE A 682 -8.09 44.70 -6.80
N ASN A 683 -8.39 43.81 -5.86
CA ASN A 683 -9.60 42.98 -5.89
C ASN A 683 -10.87 43.83 -5.97
N LYS A 684 -10.93 44.94 -5.24
CA LYS A 684 -12.06 45.88 -5.30
C LYS A 684 -12.18 46.55 -6.68
N ARG A 685 -11.07 46.85 -7.37
CA ARG A 685 -11.10 47.38 -8.74
C ARG A 685 -11.55 46.33 -9.75
N VAL A 686 -11.01 45.11 -9.67
CA VAL A 686 -11.36 44.03 -10.61
C VAL A 686 -12.83 43.63 -10.49
N LYS A 687 -13.38 43.57 -9.26
CA LYS A 687 -14.80 43.28 -9.02
C LYS A 687 -15.79 44.27 -9.66
N LYS A 688 -15.36 45.46 -10.05
CA LYS A 688 -16.22 46.44 -10.73
C LYS A 688 -16.50 46.08 -12.20
N GLY A 689 -15.84 45.04 -12.75
CA GLY A 689 -15.94 44.72 -14.18
C GLY A 689 -15.13 45.69 -15.05
N ASN A 690 -15.33 45.63 -16.36
CA ASN A 690 -14.62 46.42 -17.38
C ASN A 690 -13.10 46.36 -17.18
N VAL A 691 -12.53 45.23 -17.56
CA VAL A 691 -11.10 44.93 -17.45
C VAL A 691 -10.66 44.25 -18.75
N ASP A 692 -10.26 45.05 -19.73
CA ASP A 692 -9.84 44.52 -21.04
C ASP A 692 -8.34 44.20 -21.09
N LEU A 693 -7.56 44.72 -20.13
CA LEU A 693 -6.12 44.50 -20.04
C LEU A 693 -5.65 44.34 -18.58
N LEU A 694 -4.94 43.25 -18.28
CA LEU A 694 -4.30 43.02 -16.99
C LEU A 694 -2.79 43.16 -17.08
N MET A 695 -2.21 43.97 -16.20
CA MET A 695 -0.76 44.08 -16.02
C MET A 695 -0.37 43.41 -14.70
N ILE A 696 0.38 42.32 -14.79
CA ILE A 696 0.82 41.50 -13.65
C ILE A 696 2.34 41.65 -13.51
N GLY A 697 2.85 41.79 -12.28
CA GLY A 697 4.28 41.90 -12.04
C GLY A 697 4.62 42.40 -10.65
N ASP A 698 5.86 42.85 -10.48
CA ASP A 698 6.43 43.24 -9.19
C ASP A 698 6.56 44.77 -9.07
N SER A 699 7.65 45.25 -8.46
CA SER A 699 8.02 46.65 -8.41
C SER A 699 7.94 47.35 -9.76
N ILE A 700 8.47 46.78 -10.85
CA ILE A 700 8.54 47.48 -12.15
C ILE A 700 7.14 47.83 -12.64
N THR A 701 6.22 46.87 -12.58
CA THR A 701 4.85 47.05 -13.04
C THR A 701 4.03 47.91 -12.07
N HIS A 702 4.28 47.83 -10.75
CA HIS A 702 3.59 48.69 -9.77
C HIS A 702 3.93 50.18 -10.01
N TRP A 703 5.13 50.51 -10.46
CA TRP A 703 5.53 51.90 -10.68
C TRP A 703 4.75 52.65 -11.78
N TRP A 704 3.93 51.95 -12.59
CA TRP A 704 2.94 52.57 -13.48
C TRP A 704 1.91 53.43 -12.74
N ASP A 705 1.59 53.09 -11.49
CA ASP A 705 0.65 53.87 -10.66
C ASP A 705 1.30 55.14 -10.08
N LYS A 706 2.63 55.25 -10.20
CA LYS A 706 3.45 56.32 -9.63
C LYS A 706 4.12 57.12 -10.75
N ALA A 707 5.42 56.91 -10.95
CA ALA A 707 6.21 57.64 -11.94
C ALA A 707 5.67 57.48 -13.37
N GLY A 708 5.11 56.30 -13.69
CA GLY A 708 4.53 56.01 -15.00
C GLY A 708 3.13 56.56 -15.23
N LYS A 709 2.51 57.24 -14.26
CA LYS A 709 1.07 57.54 -14.28
C LYS A 709 0.62 58.39 -15.48
N LYS A 710 1.45 59.33 -15.95
CA LYS A 710 1.14 60.14 -17.14
C LYS A 710 1.04 59.28 -18.41
N VAL A 711 2.01 58.38 -18.59
CA VAL A 711 2.05 57.43 -19.72
C VAL A 711 0.90 56.43 -19.59
N TRP A 712 0.59 55.97 -18.37
CA TRP A 712 -0.57 55.13 -18.12
C TRP A 712 -1.88 55.78 -18.55
N GLY A 713 -2.08 57.05 -18.17
CA GLY A 713 -3.25 57.83 -18.60
C GLY A 713 -3.37 57.95 -20.11
N GLN A 714 -2.26 58.20 -20.80
CA GLN A 714 -2.25 58.39 -22.25
C GLN A 714 -2.53 57.10 -23.03
N TYR A 715 -1.95 55.97 -22.61
CA TYR A 715 -1.94 54.75 -23.42
C TYR A 715 -2.82 53.63 -22.86
N TYR A 716 -3.00 53.49 -21.55
CA TYR A 716 -3.61 52.30 -20.98
C TYR A 716 -4.96 52.56 -20.30
N ALA A 717 -5.21 53.78 -19.80
CA ALA A 717 -6.44 54.10 -19.08
C ALA A 717 -7.72 53.92 -19.93
N ASN A 718 -7.67 54.26 -21.22
CA ASN A 718 -8.81 54.13 -22.15
C ASN A 718 -9.07 52.68 -22.62
N ARG A 719 -8.25 51.72 -22.17
CA ARG A 719 -8.36 50.29 -22.49
C ARG A 719 -8.83 49.48 -21.28
N ASP A 720 -9.49 50.14 -20.34
CA ASP A 720 -9.95 49.53 -19.09
C ASP A 720 -8.85 48.73 -18.35
N ALA A 721 -7.59 49.17 -18.49
CA ALA A 721 -6.44 48.43 -17.97
C ALA A 721 -6.41 48.45 -16.44
N VAL A 722 -6.02 47.32 -15.85
CA VAL A 722 -5.83 47.17 -14.40
C VAL A 722 -4.43 46.68 -14.09
N ASN A 723 -3.75 47.42 -13.21
CA ASN A 723 -2.44 47.09 -12.68
C ASN A 723 -2.57 46.23 -11.40
N LEU A 724 -2.22 44.95 -11.50
CA LEU A 724 -2.26 43.99 -10.39
C LEU A 724 -0.95 43.93 -9.59
N ALA A 725 0.06 44.68 -10.00
CA ALA A 725 1.41 44.52 -9.48
C ALA A 725 1.58 45.11 -8.07
N ILE A 726 2.37 44.45 -7.22
CA ILE A 726 2.72 44.94 -5.88
C ILE A 726 4.24 44.97 -5.74
N SER A 727 4.74 46.05 -5.13
CA SER A 727 6.19 46.32 -5.11
C SER A 727 6.85 45.43 -4.07
N GLY A 728 7.99 44.87 -4.45
CA GLY A 728 8.75 43.92 -3.64
C GLY A 728 8.22 42.50 -3.70
N ASP A 729 7.20 42.23 -4.53
CA ASP A 729 6.81 40.86 -4.84
C ASP A 729 7.96 40.11 -5.50
N ARG A 730 8.05 38.83 -5.13
CA ARG A 730 8.91 37.82 -5.76
C ARG A 730 8.01 36.87 -6.55
N THR A 731 8.58 35.99 -7.35
CA THR A 731 7.84 35.04 -8.21
C THR A 731 6.68 34.35 -7.49
N GLU A 732 6.87 33.86 -6.27
CA GLU A 732 5.81 33.21 -5.49
C GLU A 732 4.62 34.11 -5.17
N HIS A 733 4.83 35.42 -5.03
CA HIS A 733 3.78 36.38 -4.70
C HIS A 733 3.02 36.81 -5.96
N VAL A 734 3.72 36.91 -7.10
CA VAL A 734 3.11 37.22 -8.41
C VAL A 734 2.29 36.05 -8.93
N LEU A 735 2.71 34.81 -8.62
CA LEU A 735 1.96 33.60 -8.96
C LEU A 735 0.68 33.42 -8.13
N TRP A 736 0.55 34.10 -6.98
CA TRP A 736 -0.62 34.07 -6.12
C TRP A 736 -1.60 35.16 -6.52
#